data_AF-A0A962KUG2-F1
#
_entry.id   AF-A0A962KUG2-F1
#
_cell.length_a   1.000
_cell.length_b   1.000
_cell.length_c   1.000
_cell.angle_alpha   90.00
_cell.angle_beta   90.00
_cell.angle_gamma   90.00
#
_symmetry.space_group_name_H-M   'P 1'
#
loop_
_entity.id
_entity.type
_entity.pdbx_description
1 polymer ?
#
loop_
_entity_poly.entity_id
_entity_poly.type
_entity_poly.pdbx_seq_one_letter_code
_entity_poly.pdbx_strand_id
1 'polypeptide(L)'
;MTEHIKMPDVTPLVRYVANGTQTEFEYPFPIFASEDLAVYLNGAKQASGFTIDGAGETLGGSVTFDAAPAINTIITLARELPIERVTDYLEGGDFSAQSINTELDYLIAAIQQVNRENDTMLRYGDHEAPAEVILPDRAVRANKALGFDGNGDPVAVTLEGSMASPNFTPSGTGAAARTSHDKFSDLISVKDFGAVGDGLTDDTNAIINALAASDSVFLPEGEYLTTATIRLTTRQSLLGAGQKSVIKANADTFNVIEVVEDYVTLSNFRIEGGDIGIKLFGLTRPVVQTSVSDITIVAPKTGVQLDGYNNTNFPCYWNNFSRVLVEQPSVNGFHLTKSGAGDTPNTNKFYACRAYSLGADISGAGFYIEHGSFNNAFIDCEANVKGTAQGCFIIGANSNKTLLINPYAESNNLVPNIKLESGSIETSIVNLLSASDGAAIWDLSGGEYTAYNAGYPHKNRLQRTTVTDMNATLQRFDTEYIDTSGTVTLDLSHSVHLVSSFGGALTVELPNAGDAVGVMMVIKKIDSSKNVITITENSGSGPDGSSVFLGAENDYAMMLSNGAEWFVIASNRSPGNTRFFDGTGTYDIDMAVDTYLLSAFSGTMTARLPPANAAEAIGRTITLKKTDVSANAITVTEQGGTGPDNSAQPLASQYSAITVVSDGGQWFIVSKHL
;
A
#
# COMPACT_ATOMS: atom_id res chain seq x y z
N MET A 1 47.00 -99.00 -4.94
CA MET A 1 46.59 -97.84 -5.74
C MET A 1 46.93 -96.63 -4.91
N THR A 2 47.96 -95.88 -5.29
CA THR A 2 48.26 -94.58 -4.70
C THR A 2 47.14 -93.63 -5.11
N GLU A 3 46.44 -93.03 -4.14
CA GLU A 3 45.42 -92.03 -4.44
C GLU A 3 46.07 -90.84 -5.15
N HIS A 4 45.43 -90.33 -6.21
CA HIS A 4 45.80 -89.07 -6.86
C HIS A 4 44.92 -87.95 -6.31
N ILE A 5 45.41 -86.71 -6.37
CA ILE A 5 44.65 -85.53 -5.97
C ILE A 5 43.36 -85.47 -6.79
N LYS A 6 42.22 -85.16 -6.18
CA LYS A 6 41.01 -84.80 -6.93
C LYS A 6 40.83 -83.30 -6.90
N MET A 7 40.31 -82.73 -7.98
CA MET A 7 40.02 -81.29 -8.08
C MET A 7 38.55 -81.01 -7.78
N PRO A 8 38.16 -80.66 -6.54
CA PRO A 8 36.79 -80.27 -6.21
C PRO A 8 36.46 -78.90 -6.81
N ASP A 9 35.18 -78.65 -7.09
CA ASP A 9 34.67 -77.34 -7.53
C ASP A 9 34.61 -76.38 -6.35
N VAL A 10 35.76 -75.78 -6.03
CA VAL A 10 35.93 -74.81 -4.96
C VAL A 10 36.77 -73.65 -5.45
N THR A 11 36.48 -72.45 -4.95
CA THR A 11 37.34 -71.28 -5.18
C THR A 11 38.65 -71.49 -4.42
N PRO A 12 39.82 -71.50 -5.07
CA PRO A 12 41.10 -71.81 -4.42
C PRO A 12 41.66 -70.57 -3.69
N LEU A 13 40.85 -70.01 -2.80
CA LEU A 13 41.14 -68.84 -1.96
C LEU A 13 40.30 -68.89 -0.69
N VAL A 14 40.93 -68.62 0.45
CA VAL A 14 40.24 -68.42 1.73
C VAL A 14 40.80 -67.21 2.46
N ARG A 15 39.94 -66.56 3.26
CA ARG A 15 40.32 -65.40 4.07
C ARG A 15 39.95 -65.61 5.52
N TYR A 16 40.84 -65.19 6.41
CA TYR A 16 40.64 -65.21 7.85
C TYR A 16 40.91 -63.82 8.42
N VAL A 17 40.29 -63.54 9.57
CA VAL A 17 40.61 -62.39 10.41
C VAL A 17 41.39 -62.92 11.61
N ALA A 18 42.64 -62.50 11.76
CA ALA A 18 43.48 -62.94 12.86
C ALA A 18 42.96 -62.43 14.20
N ASN A 19 42.96 -63.29 15.22
CA ASN A 19 42.58 -62.95 16.60
C ASN A 19 43.76 -62.50 17.48
N GLY A 20 44.98 -62.49 16.94
CA GLY A 20 46.21 -62.14 17.67
C GLY A 20 46.86 -63.29 18.45
N THR A 21 46.28 -64.50 18.45
CA THR A 21 46.80 -65.65 19.23
C THR A 21 46.87 -66.97 18.45
N GLN A 22 46.01 -67.18 17.45
CA GLN A 22 46.01 -68.36 16.59
C GLN A 22 47.18 -68.31 15.59
N THR A 23 47.90 -69.42 15.46
CA THR A 23 49.04 -69.56 14.54
C THR A 23 48.72 -70.44 13.33
N GLU A 24 47.75 -71.35 13.42
CA GLU A 24 47.41 -72.30 12.35
C GLU A 24 46.09 -71.94 11.67
N PHE A 25 46.08 -71.91 10.33
CA PHE A 25 44.93 -71.59 9.49
C PHE A 25 44.81 -72.56 8.33
N GLU A 26 43.66 -73.21 8.19
CA GLU A 26 43.40 -74.19 7.13
C GLU A 26 43.24 -73.53 5.75
N TYR A 27 43.49 -74.26 4.67
CA TYR A 27 43.09 -73.91 3.31
C TYR A 27 42.31 -75.11 2.71
N PRO A 28 41.01 -74.96 2.37
CA PRO A 28 40.15 -76.09 2.01
C PRO A 28 40.18 -76.42 0.51
N PHE A 29 41.35 -76.38 -0.12
CA PHE A 29 41.52 -76.61 -1.55
C PHE A 29 42.89 -77.25 -1.83
N PRO A 30 43.01 -78.12 -2.86
CA PRO A 30 44.26 -78.82 -3.13
C PRO A 30 45.33 -77.89 -3.72
N ILE A 31 46.60 -78.15 -3.34
CA ILE A 31 47.82 -77.58 -3.94
C ILE A 31 48.76 -78.75 -4.32
N PHE A 32 49.62 -78.59 -5.34
CA PHE A 32 50.50 -79.69 -5.80
C PHE A 32 51.83 -79.68 -5.06
N ALA A 33 52.34 -78.49 -4.78
CA ALA A 33 53.52 -78.24 -3.96
C ALA A 33 53.26 -77.10 -2.97
N SER A 34 54.06 -76.99 -1.92
CA SER A 34 53.96 -75.89 -0.95
C SER A 34 54.11 -74.52 -1.61
N GLU A 35 54.91 -74.43 -2.66
CA GLU A 35 55.18 -73.20 -3.40
C GLU A 35 53.96 -72.67 -4.17
N ASP A 36 52.96 -73.53 -4.40
CA ASP A 36 51.71 -73.18 -5.10
C ASP A 36 50.72 -72.42 -4.21
N LEU A 37 51.01 -72.22 -2.93
CA LEU A 37 50.16 -71.46 -2.01
C LEU A 37 50.82 -70.12 -1.66
N ALA A 38 50.19 -69.03 -2.05
CA ALA A 38 50.57 -67.69 -1.65
C ALA A 38 49.85 -67.26 -0.37
N VAL A 39 50.62 -66.70 0.56
CA VAL A 39 50.15 -66.18 1.84
C VAL A 39 50.25 -64.67 1.85
N TYR A 40 49.16 -63.99 2.18
CA TYR A 40 49.11 -62.52 2.27
C TYR A 40 48.62 -62.06 3.63
N LEU A 41 49.24 -61.00 4.16
CA LEU A 41 48.79 -60.28 5.35
C LEU A 41 48.40 -58.85 4.95
N ASN A 42 47.13 -58.48 5.13
CA ASN A 42 46.56 -57.19 4.68
C ASN A 42 46.87 -56.86 3.20
N GLY A 43 46.91 -57.88 2.35
CA GLY A 43 47.23 -57.76 0.93
C GLY A 43 48.72 -57.74 0.57
N ALA A 44 49.63 -57.79 1.54
CA ALA A 44 51.08 -57.91 1.28
C ALA A 44 51.52 -59.38 1.25
N LYS A 45 52.13 -59.84 0.15
CA LYS A 45 52.63 -61.21 -0.02
C LYS A 45 53.76 -61.49 0.97
N GLN A 46 53.69 -62.62 1.67
CA GLN A 46 54.70 -63.08 2.61
C GLN A 46 55.62 -64.10 1.93
N ALA A 47 56.93 -63.94 2.09
CA ALA A 47 57.93 -64.86 1.52
C ALA A 47 58.50 -65.86 2.55
N SER A 48 58.26 -65.61 3.84
CA SER A 48 58.73 -66.43 4.97
C SER A 48 57.88 -66.15 6.22
N GLY A 49 58.13 -66.87 7.32
CA GLY A 49 57.42 -66.67 8.59
C GLY A 49 56.23 -67.61 8.80
N PHE A 50 56.10 -68.62 7.95
CA PHE A 50 55.07 -69.64 8.00
C PHE A 50 55.57 -70.95 7.36
N THR A 51 54.94 -72.06 7.72
CA THR A 51 55.09 -73.37 7.10
C THR A 51 53.77 -73.80 6.47
N ILE A 52 53.81 -74.48 5.33
CA ILE A 52 52.64 -74.99 4.61
C ILE A 52 52.66 -76.52 4.67
N ASP A 53 51.59 -77.10 5.20
CA ASP A 53 51.38 -78.54 5.27
C ASP A 53 50.19 -78.96 4.40
N GLY A 54 50.13 -80.23 3.99
CA GLY A 54 49.03 -80.79 3.19
C GLY A 54 49.15 -80.61 1.67
N ALA A 55 50.34 -80.27 1.15
CA ALA A 55 50.59 -80.32 -0.28
C ALA A 55 50.41 -81.75 -0.81
N GLY A 56 49.69 -81.90 -1.91
CA GLY A 56 49.31 -83.21 -2.45
C GLY A 56 47.98 -83.78 -1.92
N GLU A 57 47.34 -83.12 -0.95
CA GLU A 57 46.07 -83.60 -0.37
C GLU A 57 44.85 -82.99 -1.06
N THR A 58 43.82 -83.82 -1.31
CA THR A 58 42.59 -83.40 -2.03
C THR A 58 41.77 -82.35 -1.27
N LEU A 59 41.75 -82.44 0.07
CA LEU A 59 40.94 -81.56 0.92
C LEU A 59 41.71 -80.29 1.34
N GLY A 60 42.94 -80.12 0.86
CA GLY A 60 43.86 -79.07 1.29
C GLY A 60 44.57 -79.41 2.60
N GLY A 61 45.07 -78.38 3.28
CA GLY A 61 45.89 -78.51 4.49
C GLY A 61 45.91 -77.25 5.32
N SER A 62 47.01 -76.96 6.01
CA SER A 62 47.12 -75.80 6.90
C SER A 62 48.38 -74.96 6.64
N VAL A 63 48.29 -73.69 7.01
CA VAL A 63 49.42 -72.75 7.11
C VAL A 63 49.63 -72.42 8.58
N THR A 64 50.82 -72.74 9.09
CA THR A 64 51.22 -72.45 10.46
C THR A 64 52.24 -71.32 10.47
N PHE A 65 51.89 -70.17 11.06
CA PHE A 65 52.78 -69.03 11.23
C PHE A 65 53.74 -69.21 12.41
N ASP A 66 55.00 -68.80 12.24
CA ASP A 66 56.04 -68.83 13.30
C ASP A 66 55.66 -67.96 14.50
N ALA A 67 54.86 -66.90 14.25
CA ALA A 67 54.27 -66.04 15.25
C ALA A 67 52.82 -65.70 14.85
N ALA A 68 51.90 -65.65 15.83
CA ALA A 68 50.49 -65.37 15.57
C ALA A 68 50.32 -63.99 14.89
N PRO A 69 49.64 -63.91 13.73
CA PRO A 69 49.37 -62.63 13.09
C PRO A 69 48.57 -61.70 14.01
N ALA A 70 48.91 -60.40 14.01
CA ALA A 70 48.31 -59.41 14.91
C ALA A 70 46.78 -59.33 14.74
N ILE A 71 46.06 -58.98 15.81
CA ILE A 71 44.58 -58.88 15.81
C ILE A 71 44.08 -57.99 14.66
N ASN A 72 42.98 -58.41 14.03
CA ASN A 72 42.36 -57.77 12.85
C ASN A 72 43.18 -57.81 11.55
N THR A 73 44.33 -58.48 11.52
CA THR A 73 45.05 -58.72 10.25
C THR A 73 44.22 -59.64 9.36
N ILE A 74 43.99 -59.23 8.11
CA ILE A 74 43.36 -60.07 7.10
C ILE A 74 44.42 -61.01 6.54
N ILE A 75 44.27 -62.31 6.83
CA ILE A 75 45.08 -63.37 6.25
C ILE A 75 44.36 -63.83 4.98
N THR A 76 45.04 -63.85 3.85
CA THR A 76 44.54 -64.46 2.61
C THR A 76 45.47 -65.59 2.20
N LEU A 77 44.91 -66.79 2.07
CA LEU A 77 45.60 -67.96 1.53
C LEU A 77 45.02 -68.23 0.15
N ALA A 78 45.87 -68.29 -0.87
CA ALA A 78 45.44 -68.36 -2.26
C ALA A 78 46.34 -69.32 -3.03
N ARG A 79 45.75 -70.23 -3.82
CA ARG A 79 46.53 -71.00 -4.79
C ARG A 79 47.01 -70.05 -5.89
N GLU A 80 48.30 -70.12 -6.21
CA GLU A 80 48.99 -69.38 -7.26
C GLU A 80 49.90 -70.34 -8.04
N LEU A 81 49.32 -71.02 -9.03
CA LEU A 81 50.06 -71.90 -9.93
C LEU A 81 50.80 -71.09 -11.00
N PRO A 82 52.05 -71.47 -11.33
CA PRO A 82 52.66 -71.14 -12.61
C PRO A 82 51.81 -71.69 -13.77
N ILE A 83 51.24 -70.83 -14.61
CA ILE A 83 50.46 -71.29 -15.79
C ILE A 83 51.45 -71.67 -16.90
N GLU A 84 52.07 -72.83 -16.76
CA GLU A 84 52.98 -73.43 -17.72
C GLU A 84 52.76 -74.95 -17.82
N ARG A 85 53.20 -75.56 -18.92
CA ARG A 85 53.30 -77.02 -19.04
C ARG A 85 54.74 -77.38 -19.33
N VAL A 86 55.36 -78.10 -18.40
CA VAL A 86 56.78 -78.50 -18.47
C VAL A 86 56.98 -79.99 -18.71
N THR A 87 55.91 -80.79 -18.62
CA THR A 87 55.96 -82.25 -18.82
C THR A 87 55.61 -82.65 -20.25
N ASP A 88 56.48 -83.45 -20.88
CA ASP A 88 56.23 -84.08 -22.19
C ASP A 88 56.19 -85.60 -22.11
N TYR A 89 55.21 -86.20 -22.77
CA TYR A 89 55.16 -87.65 -22.95
C TYR A 89 56.05 -88.07 -24.13
N LEU A 90 56.94 -89.02 -23.88
CA LEU A 90 57.85 -89.54 -24.90
C LEU A 90 57.11 -90.49 -25.86
N GLU A 91 57.32 -90.33 -27.16
CA GLU A 91 56.76 -91.23 -28.17
C GLU A 91 57.34 -92.65 -27.99
N GLY A 92 56.46 -93.65 -27.77
CA GLY A 92 56.85 -95.03 -27.49
C GLY A 92 57.31 -95.32 -26.05
N GLY A 93 57.26 -94.33 -25.14
CA GLY A 93 57.53 -94.51 -23.71
C GLY A 93 56.32 -94.97 -22.90
N ASP A 94 56.54 -95.30 -21.61
CA ASP A 94 55.48 -95.72 -20.71
C ASP A 94 54.45 -94.60 -20.46
N PHE A 95 53.18 -94.89 -20.72
CA PHE A 95 52.08 -93.96 -20.47
C PHE A 95 51.39 -94.28 -19.13
N SER A 96 51.86 -93.63 -18.05
CA SER A 96 51.32 -93.85 -16.71
C SER A 96 50.01 -93.09 -16.47
N ALA A 97 48.98 -93.81 -15.99
CA ALA A 97 47.72 -93.24 -15.54
C ALA A 97 47.92 -92.18 -14.43
N GLN A 98 48.97 -92.29 -13.63
CA GLN A 98 49.28 -91.30 -12.59
C GLN A 98 49.73 -89.97 -13.21
N SER A 99 50.64 -90.03 -14.18
CA SER A 99 51.17 -88.83 -14.84
C SER A 99 50.08 -88.09 -15.61
N ILE A 100 49.15 -88.78 -16.26
CA ILE A 100 48.01 -88.12 -16.94
C ILE A 100 47.02 -87.51 -15.95
N ASN A 101 46.71 -88.19 -14.83
CA ASN A 101 45.82 -87.62 -13.82
C ASN A 101 46.42 -86.33 -13.25
N THR A 102 47.70 -86.34 -12.86
CA THR A 102 48.37 -85.14 -12.34
C THR A 102 48.34 -83.97 -13.33
N GLU A 103 48.59 -84.22 -14.62
CA GLU A 103 48.53 -83.16 -15.65
C GLU A 103 47.10 -82.62 -15.84
N LEU A 104 46.09 -83.50 -15.87
CA LEU A 104 44.69 -83.08 -15.98
C LEU A 104 44.23 -82.29 -14.75
N ASP A 105 44.63 -82.72 -13.56
CA ASP A 105 44.34 -82.05 -12.30
C ASP A 105 44.97 -80.65 -12.28
N TYR A 106 46.22 -80.52 -12.72
CA TYR A 106 46.92 -79.23 -12.82
C TYR A 106 46.20 -78.26 -13.76
N LEU A 107 45.74 -78.75 -14.91
CA LEU A 107 44.98 -77.94 -15.87
C LEU A 107 43.65 -77.45 -15.28
N ILE A 108 42.89 -78.31 -14.59
CA ILE A 108 41.66 -77.90 -13.92
C ILE A 108 41.94 -76.86 -12.83
N ALA A 109 43.02 -77.06 -12.06
CA ALA A 109 43.41 -76.14 -11.01
C ALA A 109 43.80 -74.75 -11.54
N ALA A 110 44.49 -74.70 -12.69
CA ALA A 110 44.82 -73.46 -13.40
C ALA A 110 43.56 -72.76 -13.94
N ILE A 111 42.61 -73.52 -14.51
CA ILE A 111 41.32 -72.97 -14.99
C ILE A 111 40.52 -72.35 -13.83
N GLN A 112 40.45 -73.01 -12.67
CA GLN A 112 39.79 -72.45 -11.48
C GLN A 112 40.43 -71.13 -11.03
N GLN A 113 41.76 -71.04 -11.09
CA GLN A 113 42.49 -69.82 -10.73
C GLN A 113 42.17 -68.67 -11.70
N VAL A 114 42.21 -68.93 -13.01
CA VAL A 114 41.85 -67.94 -14.04
C VAL A 114 40.39 -67.50 -13.91
N ASN A 115 39.46 -68.42 -13.62
CA ASN A 115 38.05 -68.08 -13.42
C ASN A 115 37.86 -67.15 -12.21
N ARG A 116 38.51 -67.45 -11.08
CA ARG A 116 38.52 -66.60 -9.89
C ARG A 116 39.02 -65.18 -10.20
N GLU A 117 40.08 -65.07 -11.00
CA GLU A 117 40.65 -63.77 -11.38
C GLU A 117 39.67 -62.98 -12.27
N ASN A 118 39.03 -63.64 -13.24
CA ASN A 118 38.04 -63.03 -14.14
C ASN A 118 36.76 -62.55 -13.45
N ASP A 119 36.33 -63.18 -12.36
CA ASP A 119 35.12 -62.77 -11.61
C ASP A 119 35.25 -61.42 -10.91
N THR A 120 36.48 -60.92 -10.75
CA THR A 120 36.75 -59.66 -10.05
C THR A 120 36.97 -58.46 -10.98
N MET A 121 36.86 -58.65 -12.30
CA MET A 121 37.17 -57.63 -13.30
C MET A 121 35.93 -56.86 -13.78
N LEU A 122 36.10 -55.57 -14.08
CA LEU A 122 35.18 -54.80 -14.92
C LEU A 122 35.31 -55.33 -16.36
N ARG A 123 34.20 -55.73 -17.00
CA ARG A 123 34.23 -56.36 -18.32
C ARG A 123 33.69 -55.41 -19.39
N TYR A 124 34.42 -55.29 -20.49
CA TYR A 124 33.91 -54.78 -21.75
C TYR A 124 33.08 -55.87 -22.44
N GLY A 125 32.18 -55.47 -23.34
CA GLY A 125 31.47 -56.45 -24.16
C GLY A 125 32.44 -57.17 -25.13
N ASP A 126 32.12 -58.42 -25.52
CA ASP A 126 32.99 -59.25 -26.40
C ASP A 126 33.31 -58.63 -27.77
N HIS A 127 32.64 -57.54 -28.15
CA HIS A 127 32.76 -56.85 -29.43
C HIS A 127 33.53 -55.52 -29.32
N GLU A 128 33.99 -55.16 -28.13
CA GLU A 128 34.76 -53.94 -27.87
C GLU A 128 36.27 -54.23 -27.87
N ALA A 129 37.05 -53.30 -28.42
CA ALA A 129 38.52 -53.37 -28.44
C ALA A 129 39.09 -52.08 -27.83
N PRO A 130 38.92 -51.86 -26.51
CA PRO A 130 39.41 -50.66 -25.82
C PRO A 130 40.93 -50.57 -25.89
N ALA A 131 41.46 -49.35 -25.94
CA ALA A 131 42.90 -49.12 -25.94
C ALA A 131 43.48 -49.30 -24.53
N GLU A 132 42.67 -49.02 -23.49
CA GLU A 132 43.03 -49.23 -22.10
C GLU A 132 42.00 -50.04 -21.31
N VAL A 133 42.50 -51.07 -20.63
CA VAL A 133 41.70 -51.99 -19.80
C VAL A 133 42.06 -51.90 -18.31
N ILE A 134 42.98 -51.00 -17.97
CA ILE A 134 43.49 -50.82 -16.61
C ILE A 134 42.87 -49.56 -16.01
N LEU A 135 42.30 -49.67 -14.81
CA LEU A 135 41.85 -48.50 -14.06
C LEU A 135 43.04 -47.56 -13.78
N PRO A 136 42.84 -46.22 -13.82
CA PRO A 136 43.87 -45.28 -13.42
C PRO A 136 44.45 -45.59 -12.04
N ASP A 137 45.75 -45.30 -11.87
CA ASP A 137 46.48 -45.56 -10.62
C ASP A 137 45.73 -45.07 -9.38
N ARG A 138 45.87 -45.80 -8.27
CA ARG A 138 45.17 -45.50 -7.00
C ARG A 138 45.35 -44.03 -6.56
N ALA A 139 46.55 -43.49 -6.73
CA ALA A 139 46.85 -42.10 -6.40
C ALA A 139 46.11 -41.10 -7.30
N VAL A 140 45.89 -41.45 -8.57
CA VAL A 140 45.21 -40.63 -9.57
C VAL A 140 43.69 -40.63 -9.39
N ARG A 141 43.12 -41.77 -8.99
CA ARG A 141 41.66 -41.94 -8.82
C ARG A 141 41.12 -41.69 -7.41
N ALA A 142 41.97 -41.38 -6.44
CA ALA A 142 41.51 -41.01 -5.10
C ALA A 142 40.58 -39.78 -5.18
N ASN A 143 39.41 -39.86 -4.52
CA ASN A 143 38.36 -38.82 -4.51
C ASN A 143 37.80 -38.41 -5.90
N LYS A 144 37.90 -39.29 -6.90
CA LYS A 144 37.37 -39.08 -8.26
C LYS A 144 36.31 -40.13 -8.62
N ALA A 145 35.45 -39.80 -9.58
CA ALA A 145 34.51 -40.75 -10.14
C ALA A 145 35.18 -41.60 -11.24
N LEU A 146 34.71 -42.84 -11.43
CA LEU A 146 34.98 -43.61 -12.64
C LEU A 146 34.13 -43.02 -13.78
N GLY A 147 34.80 -42.58 -14.84
CA GLY A 147 34.16 -42.17 -16.09
C GLY A 147 34.87 -42.75 -17.29
N PHE A 148 34.43 -42.36 -18.48
CA PHE A 148 35.03 -42.78 -19.75
C PHE A 148 35.43 -41.54 -20.55
N ASP A 149 36.58 -41.59 -21.22
CA ASP A 149 37.03 -40.50 -22.08
C ASP A 149 36.32 -40.50 -23.46
N GLY A 150 36.78 -39.65 -24.37
CA GLY A 150 36.19 -39.55 -25.72
C GLY A 150 36.33 -40.81 -26.59
N ASN A 151 37.19 -41.76 -26.19
CA ASN A 151 37.39 -43.04 -26.86
C ASN A 151 36.67 -44.20 -26.13
N GLY A 152 36.04 -43.93 -24.99
CA GLY A 152 35.40 -44.95 -24.16
C GLY A 152 36.36 -45.66 -23.20
N ASP A 153 37.59 -45.17 -23.05
CA ASP A 153 38.59 -45.74 -22.14
C ASP A 153 38.36 -45.23 -20.69
N PRO A 154 38.69 -46.02 -19.66
CA PRO A 154 38.35 -45.70 -18.28
C PRO A 154 39.26 -44.60 -17.74
N VAL A 155 38.66 -43.50 -17.26
CA VAL A 155 39.38 -42.33 -16.76
C VAL A 155 38.86 -41.90 -15.38
N ALA A 156 39.73 -41.30 -14.57
CA ALA A 156 39.38 -40.75 -13.28
C ALA A 156 38.93 -39.29 -13.43
N VAL A 157 37.64 -39.04 -13.28
CA VAL A 157 37.04 -37.72 -13.51
C VAL A 157 37.01 -36.91 -12.22
N THR A 158 37.53 -35.68 -12.27
CA THR A 158 37.47 -34.74 -11.13
C THR A 158 36.02 -34.39 -10.82
N LEU A 159 35.61 -34.52 -9.57
CA LEU A 159 34.28 -34.09 -9.12
C LEU A 159 34.17 -32.56 -9.00
N GLU A 160 35.32 -31.86 -8.90
CA GLU A 160 35.39 -30.41 -8.99
C GLU A 160 35.14 -29.97 -10.45
N GLY A 161 34.09 -29.17 -10.67
CA GLY A 161 33.76 -28.60 -11.97
C GLY A 161 33.07 -29.54 -12.98
N SER A 162 33.05 -30.86 -12.75
CA SER A 162 32.41 -31.86 -13.63
C SER A 162 30.96 -32.18 -13.26
N MET A 163 30.23 -31.21 -12.72
CA MET A 163 28.82 -31.11 -13.03
C MET A 163 28.69 -30.13 -14.20
N ALA A 164 28.95 -30.59 -15.44
CA ALA A 164 28.11 -30.11 -16.52
C ALA A 164 26.70 -30.56 -16.14
N SER A 165 26.04 -29.77 -15.30
CA SER A 165 24.74 -30.12 -14.73
C SER A 165 23.83 -30.38 -15.93
N PRO A 166 22.99 -31.42 -15.88
CA PRO A 166 22.10 -31.72 -17.01
C PRO A 166 21.40 -30.42 -17.43
N ASN A 167 21.34 -30.13 -18.73
CA ASN A 167 20.63 -28.94 -19.21
C ASN A 167 19.25 -28.85 -18.54
N PHE A 168 19.01 -27.78 -17.80
CA PHE A 168 17.71 -27.49 -17.23
C PHE A 168 16.82 -26.91 -18.34
N THR A 169 15.74 -27.62 -18.66
CA THR A 169 14.69 -27.10 -19.53
C THR A 169 13.41 -26.97 -18.68
N PRO A 170 12.91 -25.74 -18.45
CA PRO A 170 11.65 -25.53 -17.74
C PRO A 170 10.49 -26.27 -18.42
N SER A 171 9.47 -26.65 -17.65
CA SER A 171 8.20 -27.10 -18.23
C SER A 171 7.48 -25.93 -18.91
N GLY A 172 7.12 -26.09 -20.19
CA GLY A 172 6.39 -25.07 -20.96
C GLY A 172 6.69 -25.12 -22.46
N THR A 173 5.68 -24.86 -23.29
CA THR A 173 5.88 -24.77 -24.75
C THR A 173 6.78 -23.56 -25.06
N GLY A 174 7.90 -23.79 -25.75
CA GLY A 174 8.87 -22.73 -26.09
C GLY A 174 9.95 -22.46 -25.03
N ALA A 175 10.04 -23.27 -23.96
CA ALA A 175 11.12 -23.15 -22.99
C ALA A 175 12.49 -23.47 -23.61
N ALA A 176 13.47 -22.60 -23.40
CA ALA A 176 14.85 -22.80 -23.84
C ALA A 176 15.66 -23.56 -22.78
N ALA A 177 16.49 -24.50 -23.22
CA ALA A 177 17.44 -25.17 -22.36
C ALA A 177 18.54 -24.21 -21.90
N ARG A 178 18.92 -24.28 -20.62
CA ARG A 178 20.07 -23.57 -20.04
C ARG A 178 20.84 -24.49 -19.09
N THR A 179 22.05 -24.12 -18.70
CA THR A 179 22.80 -24.93 -17.72
C THR A 179 22.14 -24.82 -16.33
N SER A 180 22.18 -25.88 -15.52
CA SER A 180 21.68 -25.75 -14.14
C SER A 180 22.53 -24.78 -13.32
N HIS A 181 23.81 -24.61 -13.66
CA HIS A 181 24.66 -23.58 -13.06
C HIS A 181 24.05 -22.19 -13.25
N ASP A 182 23.78 -21.79 -14.50
CA ASP A 182 23.15 -20.50 -14.78
C ASP A 182 21.81 -20.38 -14.06
N LYS A 183 21.05 -21.48 -13.99
CA LYS A 183 19.74 -21.51 -13.32
C LYS A 183 19.85 -21.27 -11.81
N PHE A 184 20.84 -21.87 -11.14
CA PHE A 184 21.07 -21.66 -9.71
C PHE A 184 21.68 -20.29 -9.41
N SER A 185 22.38 -19.68 -10.37
CA SER A 185 22.88 -18.31 -10.27
C SER A 185 21.82 -17.22 -10.50
N ASP A 186 20.60 -17.55 -10.92
CA ASP A 186 19.52 -16.56 -11.13
C ASP A 186 19.11 -15.84 -9.83
N LEU A 187 19.26 -16.49 -8.67
CA LEU A 187 18.84 -15.97 -7.38
C LEU A 187 19.83 -16.42 -6.30
N ILE A 188 20.51 -15.45 -5.68
CA ILE A 188 21.46 -15.72 -4.61
C ILE A 188 20.72 -15.87 -3.29
N SER A 189 20.93 -17.00 -2.59
CA SER A 189 20.41 -17.25 -1.25
C SER A 189 21.45 -16.97 -0.18
N VAL A 190 21.02 -16.52 1.00
CA VAL A 190 21.91 -16.47 2.18
C VAL A 190 22.52 -17.83 2.54
N LYS A 191 21.85 -18.94 2.18
CA LYS A 191 22.35 -20.30 2.44
C LYS A 191 23.54 -20.67 1.55
N ASP A 192 23.69 -20.02 0.40
CA ASP A 192 24.86 -20.18 -0.47
C ASP A 192 26.14 -19.62 0.19
N PHE A 193 25.98 -18.77 1.21
CA PHE A 193 27.05 -18.16 2.00
C PHE A 193 27.19 -18.78 3.40
N GLY A 194 26.54 -19.92 3.64
CA GLY A 194 26.68 -20.70 4.88
C GLY A 194 25.67 -20.36 5.97
N ALA A 195 24.62 -19.59 5.68
CA ALA A 195 23.54 -19.39 6.64
C ALA A 195 22.81 -20.71 6.90
N VAL A 196 22.60 -21.06 8.17
CA VAL A 196 21.96 -22.31 8.57
C VAL A 196 20.45 -22.10 8.74
N GLY A 197 20.04 -21.04 9.43
CA GLY A 197 18.62 -20.73 9.68
C GLY A 197 17.96 -21.66 10.69
N ASP A 198 18.70 -22.11 11.72
CA ASP A 198 18.25 -23.04 12.77
C ASP A 198 17.87 -22.36 14.10
N GLY A 199 18.00 -21.04 14.19
CA GLY A 199 17.72 -20.22 15.37
C GLY A 199 18.83 -20.24 16.43
N LEU A 200 19.95 -20.93 16.16
CA LEU A 200 21.05 -21.15 17.09
C LEU A 200 22.40 -20.70 16.52
N THR A 201 22.65 -20.99 15.25
CA THR A 201 23.87 -20.63 14.54
C THR A 201 23.86 -19.14 14.19
N ASP A 202 24.96 -18.45 14.45
CA ASP A 202 25.11 -17.04 14.07
C ASP A 202 25.26 -16.91 12.54
N ASP A 203 24.19 -16.47 11.90
CA ASP A 203 24.08 -16.32 10.45
C ASP A 203 24.47 -14.91 9.95
N THR A 204 24.90 -14.02 10.85
CA THR A 204 25.17 -12.59 10.55
C THR A 204 26.11 -12.43 9.36
N ASN A 205 27.26 -13.11 9.38
CA ASN A 205 28.28 -12.97 8.33
C ASN A 205 27.82 -13.59 7.01
N ALA A 206 27.05 -14.67 7.03
CA ALA A 206 26.52 -15.29 5.82
C ALA A 206 25.55 -14.34 5.09
N ILE A 207 24.68 -13.65 5.84
CA ILE A 207 23.75 -12.66 5.28
C ILE A 207 24.52 -11.45 4.70
N ILE A 208 25.51 -10.92 5.44
CA ILE A 208 26.34 -9.80 4.98
C ILE A 208 27.11 -10.18 3.71
N ASN A 209 27.70 -11.37 3.67
CA ASN A 209 28.46 -11.83 2.50
C ASN A 209 27.56 -12.02 1.27
N ALA A 210 26.32 -12.51 1.46
CA ALA A 210 25.36 -12.61 0.38
C ALA A 210 25.00 -11.23 -0.21
N LEU A 211 24.75 -10.24 0.65
CA LEU A 211 24.49 -8.85 0.23
C LEU A 211 25.70 -8.21 -0.45
N ALA A 212 26.92 -8.55 -0.03
CA ALA A 212 28.14 -8.08 -0.70
C ALA A 212 28.33 -8.69 -2.10
N ALA A 213 27.79 -9.90 -2.34
CA ALA A 213 27.94 -10.61 -3.60
C ALA A 213 26.83 -10.30 -4.62
N SER A 214 25.66 -9.81 -4.18
CA SER A 214 24.50 -9.56 -5.05
C SER A 214 23.63 -8.42 -4.55
N ASP A 215 23.11 -7.61 -5.48
CA ASP A 215 22.11 -6.60 -5.19
C ASP A 215 20.75 -7.22 -4.81
N SER A 216 20.47 -8.47 -5.17
CA SER A 216 19.21 -9.15 -4.80
C SER A 216 19.49 -10.47 -4.11
N VAL A 217 19.12 -10.55 -2.82
CA VAL A 217 19.38 -11.69 -1.94
C VAL A 217 18.07 -12.27 -1.42
N PHE A 218 17.94 -13.59 -1.56
CA PHE A 218 16.83 -14.37 -1.04
C PHE A 218 17.13 -14.92 0.35
N LEU A 219 16.17 -14.78 1.25
CA LEU A 219 16.15 -15.30 2.61
C LEU A 219 15.11 -16.45 2.70
N PRO A 220 15.50 -17.72 2.52
CA PRO A 220 14.56 -18.85 2.60
C PRO A 220 13.90 -18.97 3.98
N GLU A 221 12.90 -19.85 4.11
CA GLU A 221 12.36 -20.19 5.43
C GLU A 221 13.48 -20.69 6.38
N GLY A 222 13.44 -20.21 7.63
CA GLY A 222 14.45 -20.48 8.66
C GLY A 222 14.47 -19.38 9.72
N GLU A 223 15.02 -19.71 10.90
CA GLU A 223 15.32 -18.73 11.95
C GLU A 223 16.81 -18.38 11.90
N TYR A 224 17.15 -17.17 11.45
CA TYR A 224 18.53 -16.73 11.28
C TYR A 224 18.94 -15.88 12.47
N LEU A 225 19.71 -16.47 13.40
CA LEU A 225 20.19 -15.75 14.58
C LEU A 225 21.25 -14.73 14.13
N THR A 226 21.12 -13.50 14.60
CA THR A 226 22.05 -12.41 14.31
C THR A 226 22.61 -11.82 15.59
N THR A 227 23.88 -11.46 15.56
CA THR A 227 24.62 -10.90 16.70
C THR A 227 25.12 -9.48 16.45
N ALA A 228 24.96 -8.99 15.21
CA ALA A 228 25.25 -7.62 14.81
C ALA A 228 24.32 -7.16 13.68
N THR A 229 24.34 -5.85 13.41
CA THR A 229 23.52 -5.19 12.41
C THR A 229 23.79 -5.68 10.99
N ILE A 230 22.72 -5.98 10.25
CA ILE A 230 22.74 -6.19 8.79
C ILE A 230 22.51 -4.84 8.11
N ARG A 231 23.52 -4.34 7.41
CA ARG A 231 23.46 -3.04 6.74
C ARG A 231 23.23 -3.20 5.24
N LEU A 232 22.22 -2.51 4.72
CA LEU A 232 21.92 -2.41 3.30
C LEU A 232 22.31 -1.05 2.74
N THR A 233 22.84 -1.09 1.53
CA THR A 233 23.35 0.04 0.73
C THR A 233 22.63 0.11 -0.61
N THR A 234 23.04 1.04 -1.47
CA THR A 234 22.38 1.39 -2.73
C THR A 234 21.89 0.17 -3.54
N ARG A 235 20.60 0.17 -3.91
CA ARG A 235 19.92 -0.83 -4.77
C ARG A 235 19.80 -2.26 -4.21
N GLN A 236 20.26 -2.51 -2.98
CA GLN A 236 20.19 -3.85 -2.40
C GLN A 236 18.75 -4.23 -2.04
N SER A 237 18.43 -5.52 -2.21
CA SER A 237 17.15 -6.13 -1.91
C SER A 237 17.33 -7.37 -1.05
N LEU A 238 16.61 -7.44 0.06
CA LEU A 238 16.51 -8.63 0.89
C LEU A 238 15.05 -9.12 0.87
N LEU A 239 14.85 -10.30 0.28
CA LEU A 239 13.52 -10.85 -0.03
C LEU A 239 13.33 -12.17 0.69
N GLY A 240 12.36 -12.26 1.60
CA GLY A 240 12.04 -13.50 2.29
C GLY A 240 11.02 -14.37 1.56
N ALA A 241 10.80 -15.57 2.10
CA ALA A 241 9.80 -16.54 1.64
C ALA A 241 8.44 -16.37 2.36
N GLY A 242 8.25 -15.28 3.10
CA GLY A 242 7.11 -15.02 3.98
C GLY A 242 7.51 -14.99 5.45
N GLN A 243 6.51 -15.06 6.34
CA GLN A 243 6.71 -14.86 7.79
C GLN A 243 7.55 -15.94 8.50
N LYS A 244 7.91 -17.03 7.80
CA LYS A 244 8.82 -18.09 8.28
C LYS A 244 10.29 -17.83 7.96
N SER A 245 10.60 -16.80 7.17
CA SER A 245 11.95 -16.27 7.06
C SER A 245 12.14 -15.28 8.20
N VAL A 246 12.84 -15.68 9.27
CA VAL A 246 12.92 -14.90 10.51
C VAL A 246 14.36 -14.43 10.74
N ILE A 247 14.59 -13.13 10.82
CA ILE A 247 15.86 -12.58 11.33
C ILE A 247 15.69 -12.34 12.83
N LYS A 248 16.45 -13.07 13.63
CA LYS A 248 16.32 -13.09 15.09
C LYS A 248 17.51 -12.41 15.73
N ALA A 249 17.32 -11.26 16.35
CA ALA A 249 18.37 -10.60 17.09
C ALA A 249 18.64 -11.34 18.39
N ASN A 250 19.91 -11.59 18.72
CA ASN A 250 20.30 -12.25 19.96
C ASN A 250 20.25 -11.30 21.19
N ALA A 251 20.11 -10.00 20.96
CA ALA A 251 20.10 -8.96 21.97
C ALA A 251 19.31 -7.72 21.48
N ASP A 252 18.95 -6.85 22.42
CA ASP A 252 18.24 -5.58 22.18
C ASP A 252 19.19 -4.36 22.23
N THR A 253 20.46 -4.59 21.91
CA THR A 253 21.56 -3.60 22.01
C THR A 253 22.04 -3.06 20.67
N PHE A 254 21.48 -3.55 19.56
CA PHE A 254 21.82 -3.14 18.20
C PHE A 254 20.58 -3.08 17.31
N ASN A 255 20.67 -2.30 16.23
CA ASN A 255 19.65 -2.24 15.18
C ASN A 255 19.74 -3.48 14.32
N VAL A 256 18.65 -4.22 14.11
CA VAL A 256 18.70 -5.48 13.35
C VAL A 256 19.06 -5.20 11.89
N ILE A 257 18.31 -4.29 11.26
CA ILE A 257 18.56 -3.84 9.89
C ILE A 257 18.79 -2.34 9.87
N GLU A 258 19.84 -1.92 9.17
CA GLU A 258 20.09 -0.52 8.82
C GLU A 258 20.08 -0.33 7.31
N VAL A 259 19.27 0.62 6.84
CA VAL A 259 19.29 1.08 5.45
C VAL A 259 19.93 2.46 5.43
N VAL A 260 21.09 2.56 4.81
CA VAL A 260 21.95 3.75 4.90
C VAL A 260 22.08 4.56 3.61
N GLU A 261 21.51 4.05 2.51
CA GLU A 261 21.53 4.65 1.18
C GLU A 261 20.18 4.43 0.45
N ASP A 262 20.15 4.63 -0.87
CA ASP A 262 18.95 4.76 -1.71
C ASP A 262 18.53 3.49 -2.48
N TYR A 263 17.26 3.43 -2.88
CA TYR A 263 16.68 2.37 -3.72
C TYR A 263 16.70 0.95 -3.09
N VAL A 264 16.68 0.84 -1.77
CA VAL A 264 16.67 -0.46 -1.08
C VAL A 264 15.27 -1.08 -1.05
N THR A 265 15.19 -2.41 -1.16
CA THR A 265 13.92 -3.15 -0.99
C THR A 265 14.04 -4.19 0.13
N LEU A 266 13.11 -4.14 1.09
CA LEU A 266 12.94 -5.16 2.11
C LEU A 266 11.52 -5.74 1.99
N SER A 267 11.38 -7.06 1.82
CA SER A 267 10.03 -7.64 1.78
C SER A 267 9.91 -9.09 2.22
N ASN A 268 8.72 -9.45 2.70
CA ASN A 268 8.28 -10.84 2.92
C ASN A 268 9.09 -11.63 3.97
N PHE A 269 9.46 -11.01 5.09
CA PHE A 269 10.13 -11.72 6.20
C PHE A 269 9.70 -11.17 7.56
N ARG A 270 10.11 -11.84 8.64
CA ARG A 270 9.88 -11.44 10.03
C ARG A 270 11.20 -11.03 10.70
N ILE A 271 11.13 -10.07 11.60
CA ILE A 271 12.22 -9.68 12.50
C ILE A 271 11.79 -9.95 13.93
N GLU A 272 12.67 -10.46 14.78
CA GLU A 272 12.45 -10.65 16.22
C GLU A 272 13.51 -9.95 17.05
N GLY A 273 13.09 -9.18 18.05
CA GLY A 273 13.97 -8.45 18.96
C GLY A 273 14.66 -7.24 18.33
N GLY A 274 15.79 -6.85 18.93
CA GLY A 274 16.61 -5.70 18.52
C GLY A 274 16.27 -4.40 19.24
N ASP A 275 17.23 -3.48 19.25
CA ASP A 275 17.00 -2.09 19.68
C ASP A 275 16.03 -1.41 18.70
N ILE A 276 16.38 -1.46 17.41
CA ILE A 276 15.50 -1.04 16.33
C ILE A 276 15.38 -2.18 15.33
N GLY A 277 14.15 -2.55 14.94
CA GLY A 277 13.92 -3.57 13.92
C GLY A 277 14.49 -3.13 12.56
N ILE A 278 14.02 -1.99 12.05
CA ILE A 278 14.50 -1.39 10.81
C ILE A 278 14.79 0.10 11.03
N LYS A 279 16.04 0.52 10.83
CA LYS A 279 16.45 1.93 10.88
C LYS A 279 16.84 2.44 9.48
N LEU A 280 16.25 3.55 9.05
CA LEU A 280 16.63 4.29 7.84
C LEU A 280 17.30 5.61 8.24
N PHE A 281 18.51 5.86 7.74
CA PHE A 281 19.21 7.13 7.96
C PHE A 281 20.33 7.31 6.93
N GLY A 282 20.50 8.52 6.39
CA GLY A 282 21.55 8.78 5.41
C GLY A 282 22.94 8.85 6.05
N LEU A 283 23.77 7.82 5.83
CA LEU A 283 25.14 7.77 6.36
C LEU A 283 26.15 8.35 5.35
N THR A 284 26.16 7.77 4.15
CA THR A 284 27.06 8.10 3.04
C THR A 284 26.32 8.75 1.87
N ARG A 285 25.00 8.54 1.80
CA ARG A 285 24.10 8.99 0.73
C ARG A 285 22.70 9.28 1.32
N PRO A 286 21.83 10.01 0.59
CA PRO A 286 20.43 10.10 0.96
C PRO A 286 19.77 8.72 1.04
N VAL A 287 18.78 8.56 1.90
CA VAL A 287 17.89 7.39 1.91
C VAL A 287 16.59 7.80 1.25
N VAL A 288 16.46 7.45 -0.02
CA VAL A 288 15.31 7.77 -0.87
C VAL A 288 14.87 6.57 -1.69
N GLN A 289 13.59 6.55 -2.08
CA GLN A 289 12.99 5.47 -2.86
C GLN A 289 13.16 4.07 -2.24
N THR A 290 13.38 3.98 -0.93
CA THR A 290 13.39 2.69 -0.23
C THR A 290 11.96 2.18 -0.08
N SER A 291 11.77 0.87 -0.28
CA SER A 291 10.50 0.18 -0.09
C SER A 291 10.61 -0.90 0.97
N VAL A 292 9.73 -0.84 1.98
CA VAL A 292 9.62 -1.83 3.04
C VAL A 292 8.19 -2.38 3.03
N SER A 293 8.01 -3.68 2.78
CA SER A 293 6.68 -4.25 2.60
C SER A 293 6.51 -5.65 3.15
N ASP A 294 5.32 -5.98 3.65
CA ASP A 294 4.97 -7.35 4.09
C ASP A 294 5.92 -7.92 5.16
N ILE A 295 6.31 -7.08 6.12
CA ILE A 295 7.24 -7.44 7.20
C ILE A 295 6.55 -7.34 8.56
N THR A 296 6.75 -8.35 9.41
CA THR A 296 6.37 -8.32 10.82
C THR A 296 7.62 -8.15 11.69
N ILE A 297 7.60 -7.22 12.63
CA ILE A 297 8.69 -6.96 13.58
C ILE A 297 8.14 -7.24 14.98
N VAL A 298 8.67 -8.23 15.69
CA VAL A 298 8.13 -8.71 16.96
C VAL A 298 9.08 -8.39 18.11
N ALA A 299 8.52 -7.80 19.18
CA ALA A 299 9.20 -7.44 20.41
C ALA A 299 10.51 -6.60 20.27
N PRO A 300 10.59 -5.60 19.37
CA PRO A 300 11.72 -4.68 19.36
C PRO A 300 11.62 -3.66 20.51
N LYS A 301 12.66 -2.85 20.77
CA LYS A 301 12.43 -1.58 21.50
C LYS A 301 11.67 -0.59 20.62
N THR A 302 12.19 -0.32 19.42
CA THR A 302 11.47 0.44 18.39
C THR A 302 11.32 -0.40 17.12
N GLY A 303 10.12 -0.48 16.55
CA GLY A 303 9.90 -1.26 15.33
C GLY A 303 10.63 -0.68 14.11
N VAL A 304 10.20 0.49 13.69
CA VAL A 304 10.77 1.21 12.55
C VAL A 304 11.22 2.60 12.98
N GLN A 305 12.43 3.00 12.63
CA GLN A 305 12.92 4.36 12.84
C GLN A 305 13.39 4.98 11.53
N LEU A 306 12.90 6.17 11.22
CA LEU A 306 13.49 7.06 10.21
C LEU A 306 14.18 8.19 10.95
N ASP A 307 15.46 8.38 10.67
CA ASP A 307 16.29 9.35 11.37
C ASP A 307 16.93 10.32 10.37
N GLY A 308 16.69 11.61 10.59
CA GLY A 308 17.34 12.70 9.85
C GLY A 308 18.85 12.76 10.03
N TYR A 309 19.34 12.13 11.09
CA TYR A 309 20.75 11.96 11.42
C TYR A 309 21.53 13.29 11.40
N ASN A 310 22.73 13.32 10.83
CA ASN A 310 23.68 14.41 11.08
C ASN A 310 24.09 15.23 9.84
N ASN A 311 23.70 14.85 8.62
CA ASN A 311 24.14 15.53 7.40
C ASN A 311 22.94 15.95 6.54
N THR A 312 22.82 17.25 6.28
CA THR A 312 21.73 17.82 5.47
C THR A 312 21.77 17.40 4.01
N ASN A 313 22.92 16.93 3.50
CA ASN A 313 23.03 16.39 2.14
C ASN A 313 22.60 14.93 2.03
N PHE A 314 22.40 14.23 3.16
CA PHE A 314 22.00 12.83 3.21
C PHE A 314 20.65 12.66 3.93
N PRO A 315 19.58 13.32 3.44
CA PRO A 315 18.27 13.26 4.06
C PRO A 315 17.65 11.84 3.97
N CYS A 316 16.76 11.53 4.92
CA CYS A 316 15.93 10.33 4.91
C CYS A 316 14.49 10.71 4.48
N TYR A 317 14.20 10.65 3.18
CA TYR A 317 12.92 11.14 2.67
C TYR A 317 12.41 10.33 1.47
N TRP A 318 11.12 10.47 1.15
CA TRP A 318 10.50 9.81 -0.02
C TRP A 318 10.65 8.28 -0.02
N ASN A 319 10.47 7.67 1.15
CA ASN A 319 10.45 6.21 1.33
C ASN A 319 9.03 5.70 1.52
N ASN A 320 8.79 4.42 1.22
CA ASN A 320 7.47 3.79 1.25
C ASN A 320 7.45 2.56 2.16
N PHE A 321 6.45 2.52 3.03
CA PHE A 321 6.17 1.42 3.94
C PHE A 321 4.75 0.91 3.68
N SER A 322 4.58 -0.39 3.42
CA SER A 322 3.25 -0.96 3.17
C SER A 322 3.05 -2.29 3.86
N ARG A 323 1.97 -2.46 4.63
CA ARG A 323 1.67 -3.73 5.34
C ARG A 323 2.81 -4.17 6.26
N VAL A 324 3.37 -3.20 6.99
CA VAL A 324 4.38 -3.45 8.03
C VAL A 324 3.70 -3.51 9.38
N LEU A 325 3.87 -4.63 10.08
CA LEU A 325 3.31 -4.87 11.42
C LEU A 325 4.43 -4.84 12.45
N VAL A 326 4.29 -4.04 13.50
CA VAL A 326 5.17 -4.02 14.67
C VAL A 326 4.38 -4.53 15.87
N GLU A 327 4.73 -5.71 16.37
CA GLU A 327 4.09 -6.33 17.53
C GLU A 327 4.93 -6.13 18.78
N GLN A 328 4.27 -5.78 19.88
CA GLN A 328 4.87 -5.69 21.23
C GLN A 328 6.13 -4.80 21.31
N PRO A 329 6.22 -3.61 20.66
CA PRO A 329 7.38 -2.76 20.84
C PRO A 329 7.43 -2.22 22.27
N SER A 330 8.58 -2.30 22.95
CA SER A 330 8.67 -1.81 24.34
C SER A 330 8.74 -0.28 24.46
N VAL A 331 9.12 0.42 23.37
CA VAL A 331 9.20 1.88 23.30
C VAL A 331 8.27 2.44 22.22
N ASN A 332 8.58 2.27 20.93
CA ASN A 332 7.80 2.86 19.84
C ASN A 332 7.48 1.83 18.74
N GLY A 333 6.30 1.90 18.14
CA GLY A 333 6.04 1.15 16.90
C GLY A 333 6.84 1.73 15.74
N PHE A 334 6.54 2.98 15.39
CA PHE A 334 7.20 3.74 14.33
C PHE A 334 7.70 5.07 14.90
N HIS A 335 8.93 5.46 14.56
CA HIS A 335 9.57 6.66 15.09
C HIS A 335 10.21 7.49 13.96
N LEU A 336 9.80 8.74 13.79
CA LEU A 336 10.45 9.70 12.90
C LEU A 336 11.18 10.73 13.76
N THR A 337 12.50 10.71 13.71
CA THR A 337 13.36 11.55 14.57
C THR A 337 14.48 12.21 13.78
N LYS A 338 15.25 13.05 14.46
CA LYS A 338 16.42 13.74 13.93
C LYS A 338 17.46 13.80 15.03
N SER A 339 18.35 12.81 15.07
CA SER A 339 19.33 12.65 16.14
C SER A 339 20.51 13.63 16.07
N GLY A 340 20.71 14.33 14.94
CA GLY A 340 21.81 15.28 14.74
C GLY A 340 21.40 16.50 13.91
N ALA A 341 22.38 17.11 13.23
CA ALA A 341 22.19 18.33 12.44
C ALA A 341 21.55 18.13 11.04
N GLY A 342 21.15 16.91 10.69
CA GLY A 342 20.59 16.60 9.38
C GLY A 342 19.21 17.19 9.12
N ASP A 343 18.66 16.86 7.95
CA ASP A 343 17.29 17.25 7.60
C ASP A 343 16.27 16.32 8.27
N THR A 344 15.09 16.84 8.57
CA THR A 344 13.98 16.05 9.13
C THR A 344 13.54 14.94 8.18
N PRO A 345 13.13 13.76 8.68
CA PRO A 345 12.42 12.79 7.86
C PRO A 345 11.20 13.44 7.19
N ASN A 346 11.12 13.37 5.87
CA ASN A 346 10.08 14.06 5.13
C ASN A 346 9.54 13.27 3.91
N THR A 347 8.34 13.61 3.43
CA THR A 347 7.71 12.97 2.26
C THR A 347 7.57 11.43 2.34
N ASN A 348 7.73 10.80 3.51
CA ASN A 348 7.63 9.34 3.64
C ASN A 348 6.16 8.90 3.67
N LYS A 349 5.86 7.73 3.11
CA LYS A 349 4.50 7.19 2.98
C LYS A 349 4.37 5.87 3.73
N PHE A 350 3.39 5.81 4.60
CA PHE A 350 3.01 4.63 5.36
C PHE A 350 1.58 4.24 4.98
N TYR A 351 1.41 3.02 4.51
CA TYR A 351 0.13 2.48 4.07
C TYR A 351 -0.17 1.15 4.74
N ALA A 352 -1.31 1.05 5.43
CA ALA A 352 -1.69 -0.18 6.14
C ALA A 352 -0.60 -0.69 7.12
N CYS A 353 0.10 0.24 7.77
CA CYS A 353 1.09 -0.08 8.80
C CYS A 353 0.43 -0.17 10.17
N ARG A 354 0.87 -1.11 11.02
CA ARG A 354 0.27 -1.34 12.32
C ARG A 354 1.30 -1.42 13.44
N ALA A 355 1.07 -0.71 14.52
CA ALA A 355 1.74 -0.93 15.81
C ALA A 355 0.73 -1.60 16.74
N TYR A 356 1.02 -2.83 17.19
CA TYR A 356 0.09 -3.63 17.97
C TYR A 356 0.72 -4.07 19.29
N SER A 357 0.18 -3.58 20.40
CA SER A 357 0.68 -3.94 21.74
C SER A 357 0.56 -5.43 22.02
N LEU A 358 -0.45 -6.12 21.46
CA LEU A 358 -0.81 -7.50 21.80
C LEU A 358 -0.82 -7.74 23.33
N GLY A 359 -1.24 -6.72 24.09
CA GLY A 359 -1.27 -6.76 25.55
C GLY A 359 0.08 -6.56 26.26
N ALA A 360 1.18 -6.28 25.57
CA ALA A 360 2.45 -5.84 26.17
C ALA A 360 2.44 -4.33 26.47
N ASP A 361 3.21 -3.91 27.46
CA ASP A 361 3.34 -2.49 27.79
C ASP A 361 4.26 -1.78 26.79
N ILE A 362 3.83 -0.60 26.33
CA ILE A 362 4.58 0.29 25.44
C ILE A 362 4.86 1.57 26.23
N SER A 363 6.12 2.00 26.30
CA SER A 363 6.49 3.22 27.07
C SER A 363 6.45 4.52 26.26
N GLY A 364 6.53 4.44 24.93
CA GLY A 364 6.44 5.55 23.99
C GLY A 364 5.09 5.58 23.27
N ALA A 365 5.07 5.42 21.95
CA ALA A 365 3.85 5.51 21.14
C ALA A 365 3.73 4.41 20.08
N GLY A 366 2.53 4.24 19.53
CA GLY A 366 2.36 3.44 18.32
C GLY A 366 3.11 4.07 17.15
N PHE A 367 2.85 5.35 16.88
CA PHE A 367 3.59 6.18 15.94
C PHE A 367 4.03 7.46 16.64
N TYR A 368 5.33 7.71 16.70
CA TYR A 368 5.89 8.95 17.20
C TYR A 368 6.57 9.71 16.05
N ILE A 369 5.95 10.79 15.62
CA ILE A 369 6.52 11.71 14.65
C ILE A 369 7.17 12.84 15.45
N GLU A 370 8.35 12.58 16.01
CA GLU A 370 9.08 13.55 16.85
C GLU A 370 9.54 14.75 16.01
N HIS A 371 10.14 14.46 14.85
CA HIS A 371 10.77 15.45 13.95
C HIS A 371 10.38 15.24 12.47
N GLY A 372 9.09 15.14 12.14
CA GLY A 372 8.64 14.94 10.75
C GLY A 372 8.20 16.24 10.07
N SER A 373 8.71 16.53 8.87
CA SER A 373 8.28 17.69 8.06
C SER A 373 7.78 17.30 6.68
N PHE A 374 7.18 18.27 5.97
CA PHE A 374 6.90 18.21 4.52
C PHE A 374 6.21 16.90 4.05
N ASN A 375 4.98 16.67 4.47
CA ASN A 375 4.07 15.63 3.94
C ASN A 375 4.49 14.18 4.21
N ASN A 376 4.95 13.87 5.43
CA ASN A 376 4.86 12.48 5.90
C ASN A 376 3.36 12.10 6.00
N ALA A 377 2.99 10.98 5.37
CA ALA A 377 1.59 10.56 5.27
C ALA A 377 1.40 9.14 5.80
N PHE A 378 0.37 8.97 6.62
CA PHE A 378 -0.02 7.71 7.25
C PHE A 378 -1.47 7.43 6.87
N ILE A 379 -1.66 6.42 6.04
CA ILE A 379 -2.94 6.10 5.40
C ILE A 379 -3.33 4.69 5.78
N ASP A 380 -4.53 4.51 6.33
CA ASP A 380 -5.03 3.22 6.83
C ASP A 380 -4.10 2.60 7.90
N CYS A 381 -3.39 3.43 8.68
CA CYS A 381 -2.49 2.97 9.73
C CYS A 381 -3.23 2.73 11.05
N GLU A 382 -2.79 1.73 11.81
CA GLU A 382 -3.37 1.37 13.10
C GLU A 382 -2.34 1.43 14.24
N ALA A 383 -2.69 2.05 15.35
CA ALA A 383 -1.94 1.97 16.60
C ALA A 383 -2.83 1.47 17.73
N ASN A 384 -2.49 0.31 18.28
CA ASN A 384 -3.04 -0.24 19.50
C ASN A 384 -1.95 -0.26 20.57
N VAL A 385 -2.15 0.49 21.65
CA VAL A 385 -1.14 0.69 22.70
C VAL A 385 -1.68 0.32 24.08
N LYS A 386 -0.79 -0.04 25.01
CA LYS A 386 -1.12 -0.40 26.40
C LYS A 386 0.00 0.08 27.34
N GLY A 387 -0.33 0.19 28.63
CA GLY A 387 0.66 0.34 29.69
C GLY A 387 0.90 1.81 29.97
N THR A 388 2.17 2.23 29.90
CA THR A 388 2.61 3.61 30.13
C THR A 388 2.72 4.43 28.84
N ALA A 389 2.04 4.00 27.77
CA ALA A 389 2.09 4.62 26.47
C ALA A 389 1.67 6.09 26.55
N GLN A 390 2.34 6.93 25.78
CA GLN A 390 2.13 8.38 25.76
C GLN A 390 1.09 8.81 24.73
N GLY A 391 0.77 7.95 23.77
CA GLY A 391 -0.27 8.14 22.75
C GLY A 391 -0.26 7.04 21.70
N CYS A 392 -1.37 6.88 20.96
CA CYS A 392 -1.36 5.97 19.80
C CYS A 392 -0.55 6.61 18.66
N PHE A 393 -0.84 7.87 18.36
CA PHE A 393 -0.08 8.74 17.48
C PHE A 393 0.36 9.98 18.25
N ILE A 394 1.64 10.32 18.21
CA ILE A 394 2.18 11.55 18.79
C ILE A 394 2.82 12.36 17.67
N ILE A 395 2.38 13.61 17.51
CA ILE A 395 3.00 14.58 16.61
C ILE A 395 3.80 15.56 17.46
N GLY A 396 5.11 15.44 17.38
CA GLY A 396 6.07 16.15 18.22
C GLY A 396 6.18 17.64 17.89
N ALA A 397 6.71 18.39 18.86
CA ALA A 397 6.84 19.85 18.82
C ALA A 397 7.56 20.42 17.60
N ASN A 398 8.43 19.64 16.95
CA ASN A 398 9.22 20.08 15.80
C ASN A 398 8.70 19.51 14.47
N SER A 399 7.46 19.02 14.45
CA SER A 399 6.85 18.42 13.28
C SER A 399 5.87 19.36 12.58
N ASN A 400 5.88 19.35 11.25
CA ASN A 400 4.95 20.11 10.43
C ASN A 400 4.40 19.28 9.27
N LYS A 401 3.22 19.65 8.76
CA LYS A 401 2.61 19.02 7.56
C LYS A 401 2.54 17.48 7.65
N THR A 402 2.08 16.95 8.79
CA THR A 402 1.80 15.52 8.93
C THR A 402 0.37 15.22 8.49
N LEU A 403 0.18 14.18 7.68
CA LEU A 403 -1.13 13.76 7.17
C LEU A 403 -1.51 12.39 7.72
N LEU A 404 -2.64 12.32 8.42
CA LEU A 404 -3.25 11.09 8.92
C LEU A 404 -4.60 10.89 8.22
N ILE A 405 -4.74 9.80 7.45
CA ILE A 405 -5.98 9.44 6.76
C ILE A 405 -6.43 8.06 7.21
N ASN A 406 -7.68 7.98 7.67
CA ASN A 406 -8.28 6.77 8.20
C ASN A 406 -7.46 6.09 9.31
N PRO A 407 -6.88 6.83 10.29
CA PRO A 407 -6.14 6.18 11.37
C PRO A 407 -7.10 5.40 12.28
N TYR A 408 -6.71 4.19 12.66
CA TYR A 408 -7.32 3.42 13.73
C TYR A 408 -6.45 3.58 14.97
N ALA A 409 -7.02 4.11 16.06
CA ALA A 409 -6.30 4.26 17.32
C ALA A 409 -7.05 3.57 18.46
N GLU A 410 -6.37 2.66 19.15
CA GLU A 410 -6.88 1.90 20.29
C GLU A 410 -5.96 2.04 21.50
N SER A 411 -6.53 2.31 22.67
CA SER A 411 -5.77 2.31 23.91
C SER A 411 -6.65 2.14 25.13
N ASN A 412 -6.04 1.65 26.21
CA ASN A 412 -6.63 1.61 27.56
C ASN A 412 -5.98 2.67 28.45
N ASN A 413 -6.55 2.94 29.63
CA ASN A 413 -5.95 3.80 30.68
C ASN A 413 -5.81 5.30 30.31
N LEU A 414 -6.81 5.89 29.66
CA LEU A 414 -6.85 7.33 29.34
C LEU A 414 -5.73 7.82 28.38
N VAL A 415 -4.95 6.92 27.78
CA VAL A 415 -3.91 7.27 26.80
C VAL A 415 -4.57 7.93 25.59
N PRO A 416 -4.13 9.12 25.15
CA PRO A 416 -4.71 9.81 24.01
C PRO A 416 -4.55 9.00 22.72
N ASN A 417 -5.54 9.04 21.83
CA ASN A 417 -5.38 8.46 20.50
C ASN A 417 -4.42 9.28 19.66
N ILE A 418 -4.69 10.57 19.46
CA ILE A 418 -3.76 11.49 18.81
C ILE A 418 -3.34 12.55 19.81
N LYS A 419 -2.05 12.65 20.10
CA LYS A 419 -1.46 13.73 20.91
C LYS A 419 -0.72 14.69 19.97
N LEU A 420 -1.13 15.95 19.97
CA LEU A 420 -0.45 17.02 19.26
C LEU A 420 0.34 17.83 20.27
N GLU A 421 1.67 17.86 20.17
CA GLU A 421 2.51 18.55 21.12
C GLU A 421 2.60 20.06 20.81
N SER A 422 2.91 20.85 21.84
CA SER A 422 3.13 22.29 21.71
C SER A 422 4.27 22.56 20.74
N GLY A 423 4.01 23.28 19.64
CA GLY A 423 4.95 23.53 18.54
C GLY A 423 4.67 22.72 17.27
N SER A 424 3.91 21.62 17.35
CA SER A 424 3.47 20.92 16.14
C SER A 424 2.51 21.78 15.33
N ILE A 425 2.67 21.82 14.00
CA ILE A 425 1.84 22.67 13.14
C ILE A 425 1.36 21.96 11.87
N GLU A 426 0.27 22.45 11.29
CA GLU A 426 -0.27 22.00 10.00
C GLU A 426 -0.54 20.48 9.92
N THR A 427 -0.90 19.84 11.03
CA THR A 427 -1.30 18.42 11.01
C THR A 427 -2.70 18.28 10.45
N SER A 428 -2.90 17.37 9.50
CA SER A 428 -4.21 17.05 8.93
C SER A 428 -4.66 15.66 9.36
N ILE A 429 -5.86 15.57 9.96
CA ILE A 429 -6.43 14.32 10.48
C ILE A 429 -7.79 14.09 9.82
N VAL A 430 -7.95 12.97 9.13
CA VAL A 430 -9.17 12.65 8.37
C VAL A 430 -9.67 11.27 8.74
N ASN A 431 -10.94 11.17 9.14
CA ASN A 431 -11.61 9.90 9.46
C ASN A 431 -10.93 9.07 10.56
N LEU A 432 -10.62 9.68 11.71
CA LEU A 432 -10.08 8.96 12.86
C LEU A 432 -11.13 8.03 13.47
N LEU A 433 -10.81 6.74 13.55
CA LEU A 433 -11.48 5.80 14.47
C LEU A 433 -10.74 5.88 15.82
N SER A 434 -11.48 6.30 16.84
CA SER A 434 -11.00 6.46 18.21
C SER A 434 -11.70 5.43 19.09
N ALA A 435 -10.95 4.41 19.51
CA ALA A 435 -11.40 3.33 20.37
C ALA A 435 -10.56 3.31 21.66
N SER A 436 -10.69 4.36 22.47
CA SER A 436 -9.96 4.46 23.74
C SER A 436 -10.74 5.16 24.83
N ASP A 437 -10.32 4.93 26.07
CA ASP A 437 -10.76 5.69 27.25
C ASP A 437 -10.13 7.09 27.33
N GLY A 438 -9.10 7.38 26.52
CA GLY A 438 -8.42 8.67 26.46
C GLY A 438 -9.07 9.67 25.50
N ALA A 439 -8.47 10.87 25.40
CA ALA A 439 -8.92 11.87 24.44
C ALA A 439 -8.67 11.37 23.00
N ALA A 440 -9.70 11.47 22.15
CA ALA A 440 -9.56 11.16 20.72
C ALA A 440 -8.46 12.03 20.07
N ILE A 441 -8.47 13.33 20.38
CA ILE A 441 -7.40 14.27 20.04
C ILE A 441 -7.09 15.07 21.29
N TRP A 442 -5.86 14.95 21.80
CA TRP A 442 -5.32 15.80 22.84
C TRP A 442 -4.45 16.88 22.20
N ASP A 443 -5.01 18.07 22.10
CA ASP A 443 -4.34 19.21 21.47
C ASP A 443 -3.57 20.05 22.50
N LEU A 444 -2.24 20.09 22.35
CA LEU A 444 -1.32 21.03 23.01
C LEU A 444 -0.67 21.99 22.00
N SER A 445 -0.96 21.84 20.70
CA SER A 445 -0.42 22.66 19.61
C SER A 445 -0.97 24.08 19.60
N GLY A 446 -2.11 24.31 20.25
CA GLY A 446 -2.80 25.61 20.26
C GLY A 446 -3.80 25.77 19.11
N GLY A 447 -4.30 24.67 18.55
CA GLY A 447 -5.21 24.67 17.40
C GLY A 447 -4.51 24.64 16.03
N GLU A 448 -3.21 24.37 15.97
CA GLU A 448 -2.41 24.34 14.75
C GLU A 448 -2.57 23.01 13.97
N TYR A 449 -3.80 22.54 13.83
CA TYR A 449 -4.15 21.32 13.10
C TYR A 449 -5.54 21.44 12.45
N THR A 450 -5.79 20.62 11.44
CA THR A 450 -7.11 20.44 10.83
C THR A 450 -7.58 19.02 11.06
N ALA A 451 -8.80 18.87 11.58
CA ALA A 451 -9.45 17.58 11.77
C ALA A 451 -10.80 17.54 11.07
N TYR A 452 -11.03 16.49 10.26
CA TYR A 452 -12.30 16.22 9.59
C TYR A 452 -12.78 14.81 9.92
N ASN A 453 -14.01 14.70 10.44
CA ASN A 453 -14.59 13.42 10.82
C ASN A 453 -13.66 12.67 11.79
N ALA A 454 -13.06 13.39 12.72
CA ALA A 454 -12.10 12.87 13.68
C ALA A 454 -12.49 13.33 15.10
N GLY A 455 -12.83 12.37 15.96
CA GLY A 455 -13.30 12.61 17.33
C GLY A 455 -14.34 11.58 17.79
N TYR A 456 -14.35 11.29 19.09
CA TYR A 456 -15.30 10.36 19.73
C TYR A 456 -15.75 10.93 21.09
N PRO A 457 -17.04 10.84 21.48
CA PRO A 457 -18.19 10.42 20.65
C PRO A 457 -18.61 11.50 19.63
N HIS A 458 -18.12 12.73 19.80
CA HIS A 458 -18.40 13.85 18.92
C HIS A 458 -17.25 14.03 17.93
N LYS A 459 -17.54 13.81 16.66
CA LYS A 459 -16.59 14.02 15.55
C LYS A 459 -16.43 15.51 15.29
N ASN A 460 -15.19 15.98 15.20
CA ASN A 460 -14.91 17.34 14.75
C ASN A 460 -15.39 17.49 13.29
N ARG A 461 -16.38 18.36 13.11
CA ARG A 461 -16.75 18.92 11.80
C ARG A 461 -15.86 20.15 11.58
N LEU A 462 -15.63 20.54 10.32
CA LEU A 462 -14.81 21.68 9.90
C LEU A 462 -14.78 22.81 10.95
N GLN A 463 -13.59 23.16 11.41
CA GLN A 463 -13.40 24.35 12.25
C GLN A 463 -13.76 25.62 11.45
N ARG A 464 -13.84 26.73 12.18
CA ARG A 464 -14.10 28.08 11.66
C ARG A 464 -13.15 28.36 10.48
N THR A 465 -13.70 28.33 9.27
CA THR A 465 -12.96 28.52 8.02
C THR A 465 -12.98 30.00 7.66
N THR A 466 -11.80 30.60 7.42
CA THR A 466 -11.71 31.96 6.88
C THR A 466 -12.01 31.91 5.40
N VAL A 467 -13.15 32.44 5.00
CA VAL A 467 -13.50 32.61 3.59
C VAL A 467 -12.91 33.94 3.13
N THR A 468 -11.98 33.92 2.17
CA THR A 468 -11.34 35.16 1.67
C THR A 468 -12.23 35.98 0.76
N ASP A 469 -13.32 35.39 0.25
CA ASP A 469 -14.37 36.09 -0.49
C ASP A 469 -15.74 35.39 -0.28
N MET A 470 -16.57 35.97 0.57
CA MET A 470 -17.97 35.56 0.82
C MET A 470 -18.81 36.82 0.93
N ASN A 471 -19.79 36.98 0.05
CA ASN A 471 -20.75 38.09 0.13
C ASN A 471 -22.16 37.56 0.44
N ALA A 472 -22.51 37.53 1.72
CA ALA A 472 -23.86 37.23 2.20
C ALA A 472 -24.29 38.40 3.11
N THR A 473 -25.13 39.29 2.60
CA THR A 473 -25.43 40.58 3.25
C THR A 473 -26.40 40.48 4.43
N LEU A 474 -27.44 39.63 4.34
CA LEU A 474 -28.27 39.17 5.47
C LEU A 474 -29.34 38.20 4.92
N GLN A 475 -29.46 36.98 5.45
CA GLN A 475 -30.62 36.12 5.18
C GLN A 475 -31.22 35.68 6.51
N ARG A 476 -32.24 36.41 6.96
CA ARG A 476 -33.01 36.16 8.19
C ARG A 476 -34.49 36.17 7.86
N PHE A 477 -35.27 35.39 8.61
CA PHE A 477 -36.74 35.34 8.55
C PHE A 477 -37.35 35.56 9.94
N ASP A 478 -36.60 36.18 10.85
CA ASP A 478 -37.05 36.48 12.20
C ASP A 478 -38.26 37.43 12.13
N THR A 479 -39.33 37.05 12.84
CA THR A 479 -40.66 37.68 12.77
C THR A 479 -41.04 38.34 14.09
N GLU A 480 -41.53 39.59 14.03
CA GLU A 480 -42.09 40.31 15.17
C GLU A 480 -43.59 40.62 14.94
N TYR A 481 -44.35 40.68 16.04
CA TYR A 481 -45.74 41.13 16.07
C TYR A 481 -45.84 42.50 16.75
N ILE A 482 -46.40 43.49 16.05
CA ILE A 482 -46.55 44.87 16.53
C ILE A 482 -48.05 45.19 16.60
N ASP A 483 -48.57 45.50 17.79
CA ASP A 483 -49.98 45.87 18.00
C ASP A 483 -50.06 47.10 18.91
N THR A 484 -50.03 48.27 18.28
CA THR A 484 -49.99 49.56 18.96
C THR A 484 -50.56 50.66 18.04
N SER A 485 -50.55 51.90 18.52
CA SER A 485 -50.92 53.10 17.76
C SER A 485 -49.83 54.15 17.89
N GLY A 486 -49.72 55.07 16.93
CA GLY A 486 -48.70 56.13 16.94
C GLY A 486 -47.54 55.82 16.00
N THR A 487 -46.30 55.90 16.45
CA THR A 487 -45.11 55.63 15.64
C THR A 487 -44.28 54.50 16.26
N VAL A 488 -43.80 53.58 15.42
CA VAL A 488 -42.84 52.53 15.79
C VAL A 488 -41.66 52.59 14.82
N THR A 489 -40.46 52.73 15.36
CA THR A 489 -39.22 52.63 14.59
C THR A 489 -38.69 51.21 14.67
N LEU A 490 -38.48 50.58 13.51
CA LEU A 490 -37.93 49.23 13.41
C LEU A 490 -36.42 49.25 13.63
N ASP A 491 -35.91 48.18 14.24
CA ASP A 491 -34.48 47.92 14.34
C ASP A 491 -34.08 46.77 13.40
N LEU A 492 -32.81 46.36 13.47
CA LEU A 492 -32.26 45.29 12.62
C LEU A 492 -32.41 43.89 13.24
N SER A 493 -33.20 43.74 14.30
CA SER A 493 -33.38 42.46 14.98
C SER A 493 -34.37 41.53 14.26
N HIS A 494 -35.32 42.09 13.48
CA HIS A 494 -36.31 41.34 12.73
C HIS A 494 -36.37 41.75 11.26
N SER A 495 -36.84 40.83 10.41
CA SER A 495 -36.95 41.03 8.96
C SER A 495 -38.40 40.98 8.48
N VAL A 496 -39.30 40.41 9.29
CA VAL A 496 -40.74 40.29 8.99
C VAL A 496 -41.53 40.88 10.15
N HIS A 497 -42.41 41.83 9.85
CA HIS A 497 -43.20 42.55 10.84
C HIS A 497 -44.67 42.35 10.52
N LEU A 498 -45.38 41.66 11.41
CA LEU A 498 -46.82 41.48 11.37
C LEU A 498 -47.45 42.59 12.22
N VAL A 499 -48.10 43.54 11.56
CA VAL A 499 -48.48 44.81 12.17
C VAL A 499 -49.99 44.96 12.24
N SER A 500 -50.51 45.20 13.45
CA SER A 500 -51.90 45.53 13.76
C SER A 500 -52.04 47.01 14.05
N SER A 501 -52.99 47.66 13.38
CA SER A 501 -53.42 49.04 13.66
C SER A 501 -54.84 49.06 14.27
N PHE A 502 -55.25 47.99 14.96
CA PHE A 502 -56.59 47.89 15.56
C PHE A 502 -56.84 49.01 16.58
N GLY A 503 -55.81 49.36 17.38
CA GLY A 503 -55.87 50.41 18.39
C GLY A 503 -55.84 51.86 17.86
N GLY A 504 -55.52 52.07 16.57
CA GLY A 504 -55.41 53.39 15.96
C GLY A 504 -54.46 53.39 14.75
N ALA A 505 -54.40 54.50 14.01
CA ALA A 505 -53.42 54.65 12.91
C ALA A 505 -51.97 54.50 13.43
N LEU A 506 -51.11 53.92 12.58
CA LEU A 506 -49.74 53.55 12.95
C LEU A 506 -48.76 53.91 11.84
N THR A 507 -47.69 54.60 12.21
CA THR A 507 -46.53 54.85 11.35
C THR A 507 -45.41 53.87 11.72
N VAL A 508 -44.92 53.11 10.75
CA VAL A 508 -43.78 52.21 10.89
C VAL A 508 -42.59 52.82 10.16
N GLU A 509 -41.57 53.20 10.91
CA GLU A 509 -40.34 53.79 10.38
C GLU A 509 -39.28 52.70 10.21
N LEU A 510 -38.80 52.53 8.98
CA LEU A 510 -37.59 51.76 8.69
C LEU A 510 -36.37 52.46 9.29
N PRO A 511 -35.31 51.73 9.66
CA PRO A 511 -34.04 52.37 10.02
C PRO A 511 -33.47 53.13 8.82
N ASN A 512 -32.54 54.06 9.05
CA ASN A 512 -31.88 54.78 7.96
C ASN A 512 -31.25 53.77 6.98
N ALA A 513 -31.40 53.98 5.67
CA ALA A 513 -30.90 53.05 4.67
C ALA A 513 -29.38 52.76 4.83
N GLY A 514 -28.60 53.78 5.20
CA GLY A 514 -27.16 53.66 5.47
C GLY A 514 -26.79 52.75 6.64
N ASP A 515 -27.68 52.59 7.62
CA ASP A 515 -27.51 51.67 8.74
C ASP A 515 -27.97 50.24 8.38
N ALA A 516 -28.63 50.07 7.23
CA ALA A 516 -29.32 48.85 6.82
C ALA A 516 -28.86 48.33 5.44
N VAL A 517 -27.58 48.50 5.08
CA VAL A 517 -27.04 48.09 3.77
C VAL A 517 -27.34 46.61 3.48
N GLY A 518 -28.07 46.33 2.40
CA GLY A 518 -28.39 44.97 1.97
C GLY A 518 -29.46 44.27 2.82
N VAL A 519 -30.17 45.01 3.67
CA VAL A 519 -31.25 44.49 4.52
C VAL A 519 -32.57 44.51 3.77
N MET A 520 -33.32 43.40 3.89
CA MET A 520 -34.70 43.29 3.42
C MET A 520 -35.66 43.32 4.61
N MET A 521 -36.72 44.14 4.53
CA MET A 521 -37.76 44.22 5.55
C MET A 521 -39.15 44.02 4.92
N VAL A 522 -39.97 43.18 5.55
CA VAL A 522 -41.37 42.96 5.20
C VAL A 522 -42.25 43.55 6.29
N ILE A 523 -43.25 44.32 5.89
CA ILE A 523 -44.31 44.82 6.77
C ILE A 523 -45.64 44.36 6.18
N LYS A 524 -46.42 43.62 6.97
CA LYS A 524 -47.75 43.13 6.59
C LYS A 524 -48.79 43.58 7.59
N LYS A 525 -49.86 44.22 7.12
CA LYS A 525 -51.05 44.51 7.91
C LYS A 525 -51.84 43.22 8.15
N ILE A 526 -52.17 42.94 9.39
CA ILE A 526 -52.84 41.68 9.79
C ILE A 526 -54.22 41.86 10.42
N ASP A 527 -54.65 43.09 10.69
CA ASP A 527 -55.96 43.38 11.27
C ASP A 527 -56.93 43.99 10.24
N SER A 528 -58.23 43.80 10.48
CA SER A 528 -59.32 44.26 9.62
C SER A 528 -59.80 45.70 9.90
N SER A 529 -59.09 46.48 10.72
CA SER A 529 -59.51 47.85 11.04
C SER A 529 -59.33 48.79 9.84
N LYS A 530 -60.10 49.88 9.82
CA LYS A 530 -60.01 50.94 8.80
C LYS A 530 -58.80 51.88 8.98
N ASN A 531 -58.01 51.66 10.03
CA ASN A 531 -56.83 52.45 10.31
C ASN A 531 -55.71 52.05 9.34
N VAL A 532 -55.00 53.05 8.80
CA VAL A 532 -53.92 52.85 7.83
C VAL A 532 -52.60 52.67 8.57
N ILE A 533 -51.77 51.76 8.06
CA ILE A 533 -50.35 51.67 8.41
C ILE A 533 -49.55 52.44 7.38
N THR A 534 -48.77 53.43 7.83
CA THR A 534 -47.87 54.22 6.99
C THR A 534 -46.45 53.74 7.19
N ILE A 535 -45.84 53.16 6.16
CA ILE A 535 -44.42 52.79 6.16
C ILE A 535 -43.62 53.98 5.66
N THR A 536 -42.61 54.40 6.41
CA THR A 536 -41.69 55.47 6.03
C THR A 536 -40.28 55.11 6.47
N GLU A 537 -39.30 55.98 6.23
CA GLU A 537 -37.93 55.85 6.75
C GLU A 537 -37.75 56.83 7.90
N ASN A 538 -37.08 56.38 8.97
CA ASN A 538 -36.66 57.26 10.05
C ASN A 538 -35.80 58.39 9.47
N SER A 539 -36.20 59.64 9.67
CA SER A 539 -35.47 60.82 9.17
C SER A 539 -35.26 60.88 7.65
N GLY A 540 -35.95 60.02 6.86
CA GLY A 540 -35.81 59.89 5.41
C GLY A 540 -37.12 60.10 4.67
N SER A 541 -37.09 59.93 3.34
CA SER A 541 -38.26 60.12 2.47
C SER A 541 -39.15 58.87 2.35
N GLY A 542 -38.67 57.72 2.83
CA GLY A 542 -39.35 56.43 2.75
C GLY A 542 -38.95 55.61 1.53
N PRO A 543 -39.47 54.37 1.42
CA PRO A 543 -39.20 53.49 0.28
C PRO A 543 -39.57 54.12 -1.08
N ASP A 544 -38.72 53.97 -2.09
CA ASP A 544 -38.85 54.61 -3.41
C ASP A 544 -39.06 56.14 -3.33
N GLY A 545 -38.53 56.79 -2.29
CA GLY A 545 -38.63 58.23 -2.09
C GLY A 545 -39.98 58.72 -1.55
N SER A 546 -40.85 57.82 -1.08
CA SER A 546 -42.16 58.18 -0.51
C SER A 546 -42.65 57.20 0.56
N SER A 547 -43.67 57.60 1.34
CA SER A 547 -44.30 56.67 2.28
C SER A 547 -45.21 55.66 1.56
N VAL A 548 -45.20 54.41 2.03
CA VAL A 548 -46.07 53.33 1.53
C VAL A 548 -47.23 53.11 2.49
N PHE A 549 -48.46 53.01 1.99
CA PHE A 549 -49.67 52.91 2.82
C PHE A 549 -50.33 51.54 2.70
N LEU A 550 -50.54 50.85 3.83
CA LEU A 550 -51.28 49.59 3.92
C LEU A 550 -52.65 49.86 4.59
N GLY A 551 -53.74 49.67 3.85
CA GLY A 551 -55.09 50.09 4.26
C GLY A 551 -56.08 48.95 4.53
N ALA A 552 -55.84 47.77 4.00
CA ALA A 552 -56.67 46.58 4.17
C ALA A 552 -55.91 45.45 4.88
N GLU A 553 -56.67 44.54 5.49
CA GLU A 553 -56.13 43.30 6.02
C GLU A 553 -55.38 42.52 4.92
N ASN A 554 -54.18 42.05 5.21
CA ASN A 554 -53.25 41.37 4.29
C ASN A 554 -52.54 42.26 3.26
N ASP A 555 -52.69 43.57 3.31
CA ASP A 555 -51.79 44.47 2.60
C ASP A 555 -50.35 44.27 3.09
N TYR A 556 -49.38 44.26 2.16
CA TYR A 556 -47.97 44.15 2.50
C TYR A 556 -47.07 44.99 1.59
N ALA A 557 -45.89 45.31 2.11
CA ALA A 557 -44.77 45.80 1.35
C ALA A 557 -43.48 45.09 1.81
N MET A 558 -42.63 44.79 0.84
CA MET A 558 -41.29 44.26 1.02
C MET A 558 -40.31 45.29 0.45
N MET A 559 -39.36 45.70 1.28
CA MET A 559 -38.39 46.73 0.95
C MET A 559 -36.97 46.19 1.07
N LEU A 560 -36.07 46.66 0.21
CA LEU A 560 -34.63 46.36 0.24
C LEU A 560 -33.83 47.66 0.34
N SER A 561 -32.91 47.76 1.30
CA SER A 561 -31.96 48.86 1.34
C SER A 561 -30.69 48.53 0.55
N ASN A 562 -30.21 49.48 -0.25
CA ASN A 562 -28.90 49.39 -0.89
C ASN A 562 -27.80 50.15 -0.12
N GLY A 563 -28.10 50.69 1.06
CA GLY A 563 -27.19 51.54 1.83
C GLY A 563 -27.30 53.04 1.57
N ALA A 564 -28.07 53.47 0.58
CA ALA A 564 -28.36 54.87 0.30
C ALA A 564 -29.85 55.18 0.43
N GLU A 565 -30.70 54.29 -0.07
CA GLU A 565 -32.16 54.44 -0.08
C GLU A 565 -32.84 53.06 0.13
N TRP A 566 -34.11 53.09 0.51
CA TRP A 566 -34.97 51.91 0.54
C TRP A 566 -35.76 51.78 -0.76
N PHE A 567 -35.85 50.56 -1.31
CA PHE A 567 -36.59 50.26 -2.54
C PHE A 567 -37.75 49.32 -2.24
N VAL A 568 -38.96 49.61 -2.75
CA VAL A 568 -40.05 48.62 -2.69
C VAL A 568 -39.82 47.57 -3.76
N ILE A 569 -39.54 46.34 -3.36
CA ILE A 569 -39.26 45.23 -4.27
C ILE A 569 -40.47 44.32 -4.48
N ALA A 570 -41.45 44.35 -3.57
CA ALA A 570 -42.75 43.72 -3.77
C ALA A 570 -43.82 44.38 -2.90
N SER A 571 -45.02 44.57 -3.45
CA SER A 571 -46.20 45.00 -2.71
C SER A 571 -47.46 44.60 -3.46
N ASN A 572 -48.54 44.33 -2.74
CA ASN A 572 -49.89 44.19 -3.33
C ASN A 572 -50.65 45.52 -3.40
N ARG A 573 -49.99 46.64 -3.07
CA ARG A 573 -50.57 47.98 -2.94
C ARG A 573 -49.96 49.01 -3.89
N SER A 574 -48.89 48.69 -4.61
CA SER A 574 -48.33 49.59 -5.62
C SER A 574 -49.34 49.75 -6.76
N PRO A 575 -49.82 50.97 -7.05
CA PRO A 575 -50.57 51.20 -8.27
C PRO A 575 -49.70 50.75 -9.44
N GLY A 576 -50.29 50.05 -10.43
CA GLY A 576 -49.67 49.96 -11.75
C GLY A 576 -49.24 51.36 -12.15
N ASN A 577 -48.05 51.52 -12.73
CA ASN A 577 -47.46 52.84 -12.90
C ASN A 577 -48.45 53.77 -13.63
N THR A 578 -48.87 54.82 -12.92
CA THR A 578 -49.94 55.70 -13.36
C THR A 578 -49.33 57.02 -13.81
N ARG A 579 -49.67 57.50 -15.01
CA ARG A 579 -49.12 58.75 -15.56
C ARG A 579 -50.22 59.79 -15.76
N PHE A 580 -49.99 61.01 -15.28
CA PHE A 580 -50.83 62.16 -15.58
C PHE A 580 -50.27 62.95 -16.77
N PHE A 581 -51.14 63.42 -17.67
CA PHE A 581 -50.75 64.31 -18.76
C PHE A 581 -51.86 65.31 -19.07
N ASP A 582 -51.51 66.61 -19.17
CA ASP A 582 -52.40 67.68 -19.63
C ASP A 582 -51.83 68.31 -20.90
N GLY A 583 -52.62 68.38 -21.97
CA GLY A 583 -52.15 68.91 -23.23
C GLY A 583 -53.17 68.81 -24.37
N THR A 584 -52.68 69.09 -25.58
CA THR A 584 -53.47 69.08 -26.83
C THR A 584 -52.73 68.30 -27.92
N GLY A 585 -53.43 67.94 -28.99
CA GLY A 585 -52.83 67.20 -30.11
C GLY A 585 -52.65 65.70 -29.80
N THR A 586 -51.73 65.04 -30.50
CA THR A 586 -51.50 63.59 -30.35
C THR A 586 -50.51 63.31 -29.23
N TYR A 587 -50.90 62.43 -28.30
CA TYR A 587 -50.07 61.90 -27.25
C TYR A 587 -49.93 60.38 -27.43
N ASP A 588 -48.71 59.92 -27.72
CA ASP A 588 -48.41 58.51 -27.90
C ASP A 588 -48.33 57.81 -26.54
N ILE A 589 -49.07 56.72 -26.42
CA ILE A 589 -49.22 55.98 -25.18
C ILE A 589 -48.06 55.00 -25.04
N ASP A 590 -47.35 55.10 -23.91
CA ASP A 590 -46.19 54.28 -23.57
C ASP A 590 -46.67 53.04 -22.82
N MET A 591 -46.42 51.86 -23.40
CA MET A 591 -46.86 50.57 -22.86
C MET A 591 -46.12 50.14 -21.59
N ALA A 592 -45.15 50.93 -21.13
CA ALA A 592 -44.64 50.77 -19.78
C ALA A 592 -45.69 51.17 -18.74
N VAL A 593 -46.68 52.01 -19.07
CA VAL A 593 -47.66 52.64 -18.15
C VAL A 593 -49.01 51.91 -18.12
N ASP A 594 -49.44 51.44 -16.95
CA ASP A 594 -50.71 50.68 -16.80
C ASP A 594 -51.96 51.58 -16.80
N THR A 595 -51.85 52.80 -16.26
CA THR A 595 -52.99 53.73 -16.18
C THR A 595 -52.59 55.16 -16.54
N TYR A 596 -53.36 55.80 -17.41
CA TYR A 596 -53.22 57.21 -17.73
C TYR A 596 -54.39 58.03 -17.21
N LEU A 597 -54.05 59.13 -16.54
CA LEU A 597 -54.95 60.21 -16.19
C LEU A 597 -54.70 61.36 -17.16
N LEU A 598 -55.60 61.53 -18.14
CA LEU A 598 -55.41 62.47 -19.23
C LEU A 598 -56.33 63.69 -19.06
N SER A 599 -55.80 64.88 -19.32
CA SER A 599 -56.51 66.14 -19.35
C SER A 599 -56.42 66.78 -20.74
N ALA A 600 -57.58 67.12 -21.30
CA ALA A 600 -57.75 67.89 -22.53
C ALA A 600 -58.22 69.33 -22.23
N PHE A 601 -57.96 69.84 -21.02
CA PHE A 601 -58.46 71.15 -20.58
C PHE A 601 -58.01 72.28 -21.51
N SER A 602 -56.79 72.20 -22.01
CA SER A 602 -56.17 73.18 -22.91
C SER A 602 -56.58 73.04 -24.39
N GLY A 603 -57.31 71.97 -24.77
CA GLY A 603 -57.77 71.69 -26.13
C GLY A 603 -57.93 70.20 -26.42
N THR A 604 -58.59 69.84 -27.52
CA THR A 604 -58.82 68.42 -27.89
C THR A 604 -57.52 67.64 -28.03
N MET A 605 -57.51 66.39 -27.57
CA MET A 605 -56.33 65.51 -27.65
C MET A 605 -56.66 64.14 -28.24
N THR A 606 -55.65 63.50 -28.80
CA THR A 606 -55.68 62.12 -29.28
C THR A 606 -54.73 61.28 -28.45
N ALA A 607 -55.24 60.31 -27.71
CA ALA A 607 -54.42 59.30 -27.03
C ALA A 607 -54.19 58.15 -28.02
N ARG A 608 -52.98 58.05 -28.57
CA ARG A 608 -52.68 57.10 -29.64
C ARG A 608 -51.92 55.90 -29.10
N LEU A 609 -52.56 54.73 -29.16
CA LEU A 609 -51.95 53.44 -28.85
C LEU A 609 -50.95 53.07 -29.96
N PRO A 610 -49.88 52.31 -29.65
CA PRO A 610 -49.03 51.72 -30.68
C PRO A 610 -49.82 50.71 -31.54
N PRO A 611 -49.29 50.30 -32.71
CA PRO A 611 -49.90 49.22 -33.50
C PRO A 611 -50.15 47.99 -32.60
N ALA A 612 -51.31 47.35 -32.70
CA ALA A 612 -51.67 46.22 -31.84
C ALA A 612 -50.64 45.07 -31.92
N ASN A 613 -49.98 44.92 -33.07
CA ASN A 613 -48.94 43.92 -33.32
C ASN A 613 -47.52 44.35 -32.93
N ALA A 614 -47.33 45.55 -32.37
CA ALA A 614 -46.04 45.98 -31.85
C ALA A 614 -45.64 45.12 -30.65
N ALA A 615 -44.34 44.79 -30.51
CA ALA A 615 -43.87 43.84 -29.50
C ALA A 615 -44.19 44.29 -28.06
N GLU A 616 -44.21 45.59 -27.83
CA GLU A 616 -44.57 46.24 -26.58
C GLU A 616 -46.08 46.20 -26.27
N ALA A 617 -46.93 45.94 -27.26
CA ALA A 617 -48.40 45.99 -27.13
C ALA A 617 -49.02 44.61 -26.85
N ILE A 618 -48.49 43.52 -27.41
CA ILE A 618 -49.11 42.19 -27.38
C ILE A 618 -49.39 41.73 -25.93
N GLY A 619 -50.65 41.47 -25.61
CA GLY A 619 -51.11 41.00 -24.30
C GLY A 619 -51.15 42.08 -23.20
N ARG A 620 -50.81 43.34 -23.51
CA ARG A 620 -50.85 44.43 -22.53
C ARG A 620 -52.25 44.99 -22.38
N THR A 621 -52.60 45.30 -21.12
CA THR A 621 -53.84 45.99 -20.76
C THR A 621 -53.50 47.40 -20.29
N ILE A 622 -54.25 48.40 -20.76
CA ILE A 622 -54.04 49.79 -20.39
C ILE A 622 -55.35 50.49 -20.13
N THR A 623 -55.37 51.33 -19.10
CA THR A 623 -56.54 52.16 -18.76
C THR A 623 -56.26 53.63 -19.06
N LEU A 624 -57.13 54.28 -19.81
CA LEU A 624 -57.06 55.72 -20.11
C LEU A 624 -58.31 56.38 -19.52
N LYS A 625 -58.14 57.43 -18.70
CA LYS A 625 -59.25 58.14 -18.05
C LYS A 625 -59.12 59.64 -18.28
N LYS A 626 -60.21 60.26 -18.74
CA LYS A 626 -60.32 61.73 -18.81
C LYS A 626 -60.56 62.28 -17.40
N THR A 627 -59.75 63.25 -16.97
CA THR A 627 -59.83 63.81 -15.61
C THR A 627 -60.37 65.24 -15.54
N ASP A 628 -60.37 65.98 -16.65
CA ASP A 628 -60.78 67.38 -16.66
C ASP A 628 -62.26 67.59 -17.02
N VAL A 629 -62.79 68.76 -16.64
CA VAL A 629 -64.19 69.17 -16.84
C VAL A 629 -64.49 69.80 -18.20
N SER A 630 -63.49 69.98 -19.06
CA SER A 630 -63.70 70.70 -20.33
C SER A 630 -64.52 69.87 -21.31
N ALA A 631 -65.19 70.55 -22.25
CA ALA A 631 -65.93 69.92 -23.35
C ALA A 631 -65.00 69.30 -24.43
N ASN A 632 -63.69 69.44 -24.29
CA ASN A 632 -62.72 68.89 -25.24
C ASN A 632 -62.60 67.38 -25.03
N ALA A 633 -62.90 66.60 -26.08
CA ALA A 633 -62.79 65.14 -26.02
C ALA A 633 -61.32 64.67 -26.07
N ILE A 634 -61.07 63.54 -25.39
CA ILE A 634 -59.87 62.72 -25.57
C ILE A 634 -60.26 61.59 -26.52
N THR A 635 -59.67 61.53 -27.70
CA THR A 635 -59.97 60.47 -28.67
C THR A 635 -58.91 59.39 -28.60
N VAL A 636 -59.29 58.18 -28.19
CA VAL A 636 -58.38 57.03 -28.17
C VAL A 636 -58.32 56.40 -29.56
N THR A 637 -57.12 56.29 -30.11
CA THR A 637 -56.85 55.79 -31.48
C THR A 637 -55.67 54.82 -31.46
N GLU A 638 -55.31 54.29 -32.62
CA GLU A 638 -54.15 53.42 -32.83
C GLU A 638 -53.26 53.98 -33.94
N GLN A 639 -51.95 53.89 -33.78
CA GLN A 639 -51.00 54.27 -34.82
C GLN A 639 -51.13 53.35 -36.04
N GLY A 640 -51.52 53.91 -37.18
CA GLY A 640 -51.70 53.15 -38.42
C GLY A 640 -53.01 52.35 -38.48
N GLY A 641 -53.87 52.45 -37.46
CA GLY A 641 -55.17 51.79 -37.38
C GLY A 641 -56.30 52.74 -37.03
N THR A 642 -57.51 52.21 -36.89
CA THR A 642 -58.71 52.97 -36.54
C THR A 642 -58.91 53.15 -35.04
N GLY A 643 -58.19 52.40 -34.19
CA GLY A 643 -58.33 52.41 -32.72
C GLY A 643 -59.00 51.15 -32.16
N PRO A 644 -59.21 51.09 -30.83
CA PRO A 644 -59.85 49.96 -30.15
C PRO A 644 -61.22 49.59 -30.72
N ASP A 645 -61.51 48.30 -30.85
CA ASP A 645 -62.70 47.75 -31.52
C ASP A 645 -62.93 48.35 -32.92
N ASN A 646 -61.84 48.53 -33.69
CA ASN A 646 -61.82 49.08 -35.04
C ASN A 646 -62.46 50.48 -35.19
N SER A 647 -62.43 51.29 -34.14
CA SER A 647 -62.96 52.66 -34.20
C SER A 647 -62.30 53.60 -33.20
N ALA A 648 -62.29 54.90 -33.53
CA ALA A 648 -61.78 55.92 -32.65
C ALA A 648 -62.75 56.12 -31.48
N GLN A 649 -62.26 56.02 -30.24
CA GLN A 649 -63.10 56.02 -29.04
C GLN A 649 -63.02 57.37 -28.33
N PRO A 650 -64.05 58.24 -28.41
CA PRO A 650 -64.06 59.48 -27.65
C PRO A 650 -64.36 59.23 -26.17
N LEU A 651 -63.59 59.89 -25.30
CA LEU A 651 -63.87 60.12 -23.88
C LEU A 651 -64.26 61.59 -23.75
N ALA A 652 -65.57 61.87 -23.72
CA ALA A 652 -66.12 63.22 -23.85
C ALA A 652 -66.44 63.90 -22.51
N SER A 653 -66.68 63.12 -21.46
CA SER A 653 -67.07 63.64 -20.14
C SER A 653 -65.93 63.51 -19.14
N GLN A 654 -65.94 64.35 -18.10
CA GLN A 654 -65.08 64.13 -16.96
C GLN A 654 -65.33 62.75 -16.38
N TYR A 655 -64.26 62.01 -16.09
CA TYR A 655 -64.26 60.64 -15.58
C TYR A 655 -64.63 59.54 -16.56
N SER A 656 -64.93 59.85 -17.83
CA SER A 656 -65.00 58.83 -18.87
C SER A 656 -63.66 58.08 -18.92
N ALA A 657 -63.72 56.76 -18.93
CA ALA A 657 -62.55 55.88 -18.92
C ALA A 657 -62.73 54.72 -19.89
N ILE A 658 -61.62 54.22 -20.40
CA ILE A 658 -61.58 53.03 -21.25
C ILE A 658 -60.38 52.19 -20.87
N THR A 659 -60.61 50.89 -20.73
CA THR A 659 -59.56 49.89 -20.57
C THR A 659 -59.55 49.02 -21.82
N VAL A 660 -58.37 48.89 -22.42
CA VAL A 660 -58.19 48.14 -23.66
C VAL A 660 -57.06 47.13 -23.51
N VAL A 661 -57.14 46.03 -24.25
CA VAL A 661 -56.12 44.98 -24.32
C VAL A 661 -55.77 44.68 -25.77
N SER A 662 -54.50 44.46 -26.09
CA SER A 662 -54.10 43.98 -27.42
C SER A 662 -53.97 42.46 -27.42
N ASP A 663 -54.53 41.80 -28.42
CA ASP A 663 -54.30 40.36 -28.69
C ASP A 663 -53.14 40.10 -29.67
N GLY A 664 -52.44 41.16 -30.09
CA GLY A 664 -51.40 41.12 -31.12
C GLY A 664 -51.89 41.28 -32.56
N GLY A 665 -53.21 41.31 -32.79
CA GLY A 665 -53.82 41.63 -34.08
C GLY A 665 -54.67 42.91 -34.04
N GLN A 666 -55.33 43.17 -32.92
CA GLN A 666 -56.20 44.33 -32.72
C GLN A 666 -56.25 44.74 -31.23
N TRP A 667 -56.59 46.00 -30.97
CA TRP A 667 -56.99 46.46 -29.64
C TRP A 667 -58.48 46.17 -29.38
N PHE A 668 -58.77 45.53 -28.24
CA PHE A 668 -60.12 45.22 -27.77
C PHE A 668 -60.49 46.06 -26.55
N ILE A 669 -61.73 46.53 -26.50
CA ILE A 669 -62.27 47.22 -25.33
C ILE A 669 -62.74 46.17 -24.31
N VAL A 670 -62.11 46.12 -23.13
CA VAL A 670 -62.51 45.22 -22.04
C VAL A 670 -63.40 45.90 -21.01
N SER A 671 -63.30 47.22 -20.91
CA SER A 671 -64.18 48.04 -20.07
C SER A 671 -64.27 49.46 -20.63
N LYS A 672 -65.46 50.04 -20.62
CA LYS A 672 -65.67 51.43 -21.01
C LYS A 672 -66.74 52.07 -20.15
N HIS A 673 -66.40 53.21 -19.56
CA HIS A 673 -67.31 54.08 -18.82
C HIS A 673 -67.36 55.42 -19.56
N LEU A 674 -68.53 55.79 -20.05
CA LEU A 674 -68.75 57.01 -20.84
C LEU A 674 -69.27 58.15 -20.00
#